data_AF-A0ABD3P599-F1
#
_entry.id   AF-A0ABD3P599-F1
#
_cell.length_a   1.000
_cell.length_b   1.000
_cell.length_c   1.000
_cell.angle_alpha   90.00
_cell.angle_beta   90.00
_cell.angle_gamma   90.00
#
_symmetry.space_group_name_H-M   'P 1'
#
loop_
_entity.id
_entity.type
_entity.pdbx_description
1 polymer ?
#
loop_
_entity_poly.entity_id
_entity_poly.type
_entity_poly.pdbx_seq_one_letter_code
_entity_poly.pdbx_strand_id
1 'polypeptide(L)'
;MTPDDNSTVPIAPPRHRLRTRKQQHPLPTFHRNAAHTDSSSVHNGKLSRVAAVCCLVVVIALSLNSFRSLEGDYYAGERAADGGGVSGGRRALQVELVQPANSYITRTEALAASMIQAETEEDEEPSYNEISAAEIEDNQAFNRMLIEGLGKEEIEGITAVPEFDALADFHQESPAEHFNRPPQDQRLLQDQSSPPSSSLKSALIQSSPPSPQSDYETLIANSIPLPKYDLPSLLQQIQHYSNTFTILIYDPQDETFYALYSKKHHWASANEKLMKALKSITYLIRKQFPGKLKEELALGISSGDYPAVKITECVRLHSGVATGHERRLVQEKGMKNCSGDDAAAVMHFGSTFRHTVFPNMISMPMPEPHHLKCYEQWATNESVCSQRKRLLRIGDNGLFQDPITGEDKRFDWSSSMWDTLIPQVVWRGTDFVYLQTLYPELGRPSLDSHIAPHLPRESTIGLKKQAIQALESAKAGLVPRWKGVLHTADAELAVSELIEQQGRTEGEKRRMKDSILPWCNIKFSHFVSAKGIKSATKGSQEYKMWERMDFPAAGESLGIDELAKYKYHIDLGGGGGTTWSGTIQKLALPGLLFHHVTPTQDYIHKYMKPWKHYVPVAPDLRDLKEKFDWAESHPNQASTIARAGSRLARFWSSDKGMAQMFAKDIEEPMRAVLDSYVPVSQTEHKGKSWRKVIMEIEGQGMLPILKCAGKTDHSCERMVGKGGFYDPAQIRRLENAADST
;
A
#
# COMPACT_ATOMS: atom_id res chain seq x y z
N MET A 1 -57.25 -19.72 -63.00
CA MET A 1 -56.40 -19.58 -64.20
C MET A 1 -55.16 -20.46 -64.01
N THR A 2 -54.50 -20.85 -65.10
CA THR A 2 -53.72 -22.09 -65.22
C THR A 2 -52.19 -21.80 -65.42
N PRO A 3 -51.27 -22.78 -65.54
CA PRO A 3 -50.42 -23.12 -64.39
C PRO A 3 -48.94 -23.46 -64.78
N ASP A 4 -48.31 -24.35 -64.00
CA ASP A 4 -47.25 -25.32 -64.37
C ASP A 4 -45.76 -24.91 -64.58
N ASP A 5 -44.95 -25.34 -63.61
CA ASP A 5 -43.95 -26.43 -63.71
C ASP A 5 -42.55 -26.23 -64.36
N ASN A 6 -41.70 -27.26 -64.18
CA ASN A 6 -40.26 -27.40 -64.39
C ASN A 6 -39.72 -27.11 -65.81
N SER A 7 -38.43 -26.71 -65.90
CA SER A 7 -37.35 -27.57 -66.47
C SER A 7 -35.97 -26.91 -66.62
N THR A 8 -34.94 -27.75 -66.76
CA THR A 8 -33.50 -27.42 -66.96
C THR A 8 -33.03 -27.71 -68.39
N VAL A 9 -31.97 -27.06 -68.88
CA VAL A 9 -31.01 -27.67 -69.86
C VAL A 9 -29.63 -26.95 -69.90
N PRO A 10 -28.51 -27.60 -70.29
CA PRO A 10 -27.13 -27.10 -70.11
C PRO A 10 -26.30 -26.95 -71.41
N ILE A 11 -24.98 -26.72 -71.30
CA ILE A 11 -23.91 -27.06 -72.28
C ILE A 11 -22.55 -27.21 -71.55
N ALA A 12 -21.52 -27.86 -72.16
CA ALA A 12 -20.44 -28.55 -71.42
C ALA A 12 -18.95 -28.20 -71.76
N PRO A 13 -18.02 -29.17 -72.03
CA PRO A 13 -16.79 -29.43 -71.21
C PRO A 13 -15.46 -29.15 -71.98
N PRO A 14 -14.20 -29.45 -71.52
CA PRO A 14 -13.70 -30.37 -70.46
C PRO A 14 -12.54 -29.74 -69.59
N ARG A 15 -11.42 -30.34 -69.09
CA ARG A 15 -10.69 -31.63 -69.26
C ARG A 15 -9.73 -32.01 -68.09
N HIS A 16 -9.63 -33.32 -67.85
CA HIS A 16 -8.61 -34.24 -67.24
C HIS A 16 -7.16 -33.81 -66.86
N ARG A 17 -6.37 -34.51 -65.99
CA ARG A 17 -6.53 -35.76 -65.14
C ARG A 17 -5.38 -35.94 -64.09
N LEU A 18 -5.67 -36.69 -63.00
CA LEU A 18 -4.89 -37.69 -62.18
C LEU A 18 -3.34 -37.82 -62.33
N ARG A 19 -2.51 -38.23 -61.33
CA ARG A 19 -2.62 -39.34 -60.32
C ARG A 19 -1.54 -39.29 -59.19
N THR A 20 -1.59 -40.25 -58.25
CA THR A 20 -0.71 -40.52 -57.04
C THR A 20 0.79 -40.80 -57.29
N ARG A 21 1.76 -40.69 -56.34
CA ARG A 21 2.07 -41.63 -55.20
C ARG A 21 3.22 -41.13 -54.26
N LYS A 22 3.56 -41.88 -53.19
CA LYS A 22 4.59 -41.63 -52.13
C LYS A 22 6.07 -41.66 -52.61
N GLN A 23 7.00 -40.88 -51.99
CA GLN A 23 8.21 -41.39 -51.25
C GLN A 23 9.17 -40.29 -50.68
N GLN A 24 9.67 -40.53 -49.46
CA GLN A 24 11.02 -40.30 -48.86
C GLN A 24 11.78 -38.93 -48.85
N HIS A 25 12.66 -38.84 -47.82
CA HIS A 25 13.74 -37.89 -47.48
C HIS A 25 14.83 -37.74 -48.60
N PRO A 26 15.76 -36.72 -48.59
CA PRO A 26 16.43 -36.16 -47.40
C PRO A 26 16.82 -34.66 -47.38
N LEU A 27 17.58 -34.27 -46.35
CA LEU A 27 18.35 -33.03 -46.21
C LEU A 27 19.47 -32.88 -47.26
N PRO A 28 19.90 -31.63 -47.54
CA PRO A 28 21.27 -31.34 -47.94
C PRO A 28 22.01 -30.42 -46.94
N THR A 29 23.33 -30.55 -46.88
CA THR A 29 24.28 -29.70 -46.14
C THR A 29 25.51 -29.41 -47.01
N PHE A 30 26.22 -28.30 -46.76
CA PHE A 30 27.48 -27.90 -47.42
C PHE A 30 27.34 -27.42 -48.90
N HIS A 31 28.28 -26.66 -49.52
CA HIS A 31 29.69 -26.39 -49.17
C HIS A 31 30.20 -24.98 -49.58
N ARG A 32 31.15 -24.45 -48.78
CA ARG A 32 32.43 -23.73 -49.12
C ARG A 32 32.61 -22.90 -50.41
N ASN A 33 33.29 -21.74 -50.24
CA ASN A 33 34.59 -21.39 -50.86
C ASN A 33 35.23 -20.16 -50.15
N ALA A 34 36.46 -19.73 -50.48
CA ALA A 34 37.73 -20.20 -49.89
C ALA A 34 38.87 -19.13 -50.01
N ALA A 35 40.05 -19.39 -49.42
CA ALA A 35 41.36 -18.72 -49.64
C ALA A 35 41.58 -17.29 -49.04
N HIS A 36 42.78 -16.86 -48.60
CA HIS A 36 44.01 -17.56 -48.16
C HIS A 36 44.93 -16.64 -47.30
N THR A 37 46.08 -17.17 -46.85
CA THR A 37 47.22 -16.52 -46.13
C THR A 37 46.94 -16.10 -44.67
N ASP A 38 47.86 -16.11 -43.70
CA ASP A 38 49.15 -16.77 -43.34
C ASP A 38 49.78 -15.85 -42.25
N SER A 39 50.59 -16.26 -41.26
CA SER A 39 51.11 -17.57 -40.85
C SER A 39 51.64 -17.51 -39.40
N SER A 40 51.94 -18.68 -38.79
CA SER A 40 52.83 -18.89 -37.61
C SER A 40 52.39 -18.36 -36.22
N SER A 41 52.75 -18.98 -35.08
CA SER A 41 53.21 -20.37 -34.82
C SER A 41 53.09 -20.81 -33.33
N VAL A 42 52.64 -22.06 -33.12
CA VAL A 42 53.29 -23.13 -32.30
C VAL A 42 53.74 -22.84 -30.85
N HIS A 43 53.17 -23.55 -29.85
CA HIS A 43 53.85 -24.73 -29.21
C HIS A 43 52.94 -25.60 -28.32
N ASN A 44 53.43 -26.79 -27.93
CA ASN A 44 52.79 -27.75 -27.01
C ASN A 44 53.32 -27.61 -25.58
N GLY A 45 52.61 -28.15 -24.58
CA GLY A 45 53.18 -28.33 -23.23
C GLY A 45 52.27 -29.02 -22.20
N LYS A 46 52.47 -30.32 -21.95
CA LYS A 46 52.00 -30.98 -20.72
C LYS A 46 53.01 -30.74 -19.60
N LEU A 47 52.58 -30.56 -18.36
CA LEU A 47 53.36 -30.96 -17.18
C LEU A 47 52.48 -31.24 -15.95
N SER A 48 53.09 -31.80 -14.91
CA SER A 48 52.42 -32.69 -13.96
C SER A 48 52.24 -32.11 -12.55
N ARG A 49 51.36 -32.79 -11.80
CA ARG A 49 51.12 -32.71 -10.36
C ARG A 49 52.40 -32.49 -9.51
N VAL A 50 52.58 -31.30 -8.93
CA VAL A 50 53.18 -31.12 -7.59
C VAL A 50 52.53 -29.90 -6.91
N ALA A 51 51.39 -30.09 -6.23
CA ALA A 51 50.73 -29.05 -5.42
C ALA A 51 49.78 -29.65 -4.37
N ALA A 52 50.16 -30.76 -3.73
CA ALA A 52 49.28 -31.59 -2.89
C ALA A 52 49.72 -31.72 -1.42
N VAL A 53 50.60 -30.83 -0.93
CA VAL A 53 50.99 -30.73 0.49
C VAL A 53 51.11 -29.26 0.88
N CYS A 54 50.02 -28.64 1.35
CA CYS A 54 50.01 -27.38 2.12
C CYS A 54 48.60 -27.03 2.66
N CYS A 55 47.54 -27.29 1.90
CA CYS A 55 46.17 -26.82 2.22
C CYS A 55 45.43 -27.59 3.34
N LEU A 56 46.12 -28.34 4.20
CA LEU A 56 45.48 -29.21 5.22
C LEU A 56 45.73 -28.78 6.69
N VAL A 57 46.36 -27.63 6.94
CA VAL A 57 46.62 -27.13 8.31
C VAL A 57 45.78 -25.91 8.69
N VAL A 58 45.28 -25.14 7.70
CA VAL A 58 44.43 -23.95 7.95
C VAL A 58 42.97 -24.31 8.31
N VAL A 59 42.53 -25.53 7.98
CA VAL A 59 41.13 -26.00 8.11
C VAL A 59 40.69 -26.23 9.57
N ILE A 60 41.63 -26.32 10.52
CA ILE A 60 41.32 -26.61 11.94
C ILE A 60 41.33 -25.32 12.81
N ALA A 61 41.94 -24.23 12.36
CA ALA A 61 42.05 -22.97 13.14
C ALA A 61 40.92 -21.95 12.89
N LEU A 62 40.13 -22.08 11.81
CA LEU A 62 39.06 -21.14 11.44
C LEU A 62 37.63 -21.66 11.70
N SER A 63 37.51 -22.83 12.33
CA SER A 63 36.23 -23.54 12.51
C SER A 63 35.56 -23.30 13.86
N LEU A 64 36.05 -22.35 14.67
CA LEU A 64 35.57 -22.10 16.04
C LEU A 64 35.29 -20.62 16.38
N ASN A 65 35.17 -19.72 15.39
CA ASN A 65 34.79 -18.32 15.65
C ASN A 65 33.77 -17.71 14.67
N SER A 66 33.18 -18.52 13.79
CA SER A 66 32.18 -18.08 12.79
C SER A 66 30.76 -18.49 13.18
N PHE A 67 30.32 -18.11 14.39
CA PHE A 67 28.96 -18.39 14.89
C PHE A 67 28.23 -17.16 15.47
N ARG A 68 28.40 -16.01 14.81
CA ARG A 68 27.49 -14.85 14.85
C ARG A 68 27.51 -14.17 13.50
N SER A 69 26.37 -14.08 12.81
CA SER A 69 26.31 -13.60 11.43
C SER A 69 24.94 -12.99 11.11
N LEU A 70 24.96 -11.83 10.47
CA LEU A 70 23.87 -11.24 9.67
C LEU A 70 22.55 -10.90 10.39
N GLU A 71 22.63 -10.02 11.40
CA GLU A 71 21.60 -8.99 11.61
C GLU A 71 22.26 -7.60 11.69
N GLY A 72 21.69 -6.60 11.02
CA GLY A 72 22.07 -5.19 11.14
C GLY A 72 23.03 -4.63 10.08
N ASP A 73 22.49 -4.31 8.90
CA ASP A 73 23.07 -3.30 7.98
C ASP A 73 21.99 -2.27 7.61
N TYR A 74 21.87 -1.24 8.45
CA TYR A 74 21.05 -0.05 8.23
C TYR A 74 21.70 1.14 8.95
N TYR A 75 22.21 2.10 8.18
CA TYR A 75 22.84 3.36 8.62
C TYR A 75 24.07 3.25 9.55
N ALA A 76 25.23 3.01 8.94
CA ALA A 76 26.53 3.52 9.42
C ALA A 76 27.40 3.83 8.19
N GLY A 77 27.90 5.05 8.03
CA GLY A 77 28.47 5.45 6.74
C GLY A 77 29.10 6.83 6.58
N GLU A 78 29.56 7.49 7.64
CA GLU A 78 30.43 8.66 7.44
C GLU A 78 31.48 8.86 8.56
N ARG A 79 32.66 9.35 8.15
CA ARG A 79 33.81 9.88 8.93
C ARG A 79 34.80 8.91 9.57
N ALA A 80 35.95 8.76 8.90
CA ALA A 80 37.26 9.11 9.48
C ALA A 80 38.32 9.33 8.38
N ALA A 81 38.95 10.50 8.36
CA ALA A 81 40.24 10.79 7.72
C ALA A 81 40.83 12.07 8.36
N ASP A 82 42.14 12.10 8.62
CA ASP A 82 42.77 13.06 9.53
C ASP A 82 43.09 14.45 8.96
N GLY A 83 43.33 15.42 9.86
CA GLY A 83 43.69 16.82 9.51
C GLY A 83 44.59 17.60 10.49
N GLY A 84 44.66 17.25 11.78
CA GLY A 84 45.58 17.85 12.78
C GLY A 84 45.17 19.22 13.36
N GLY A 85 45.63 19.57 14.58
CA GLY A 85 45.18 20.85 15.21
C GLY A 85 45.63 21.29 16.62
N VAL A 86 46.60 20.63 17.29
CA VAL A 86 47.40 21.15 18.46
C VAL A 86 46.66 21.75 19.69
N SER A 87 46.87 21.10 20.86
CA SER A 87 46.69 21.63 22.24
C SER A 87 45.26 21.96 22.73
N GLY A 88 44.95 21.90 24.03
CA GLY A 88 45.72 21.37 25.17
C GLY A 88 45.14 21.82 26.53
N GLY A 89 45.06 20.91 27.51
CA GLY A 89 44.60 21.27 28.86
C GLY A 89 44.23 20.06 29.72
N ARG A 90 44.90 19.86 30.85
CA ARG A 90 44.52 18.87 31.88
C ARG A 90 43.67 19.55 32.94
N ARG A 91 42.61 18.87 33.41
CA ARG A 91 42.35 18.64 34.84
C ARG A 91 41.32 17.52 35.03
N ALA A 92 41.27 16.99 36.24
CA ALA A 92 40.44 15.85 36.64
C ALA A 92 39.80 16.16 38.00
N LEU A 93 38.96 15.24 38.48
CA LEU A 93 38.19 15.29 39.74
C LEU A 93 37.02 16.31 39.69
N GLN A 94 35.93 16.12 40.43
CA GLN A 94 35.68 15.10 41.47
C GLN A 94 34.24 14.56 41.41
N VAL A 95 34.04 13.34 41.92
CA VAL A 95 32.70 12.81 42.26
C VAL A 95 32.46 13.07 43.73
N GLU A 96 31.26 13.52 44.09
CA GLU A 96 30.81 13.47 45.48
C GLU A 96 29.29 13.18 45.53
N LEU A 97 28.88 12.36 46.49
CA LEU A 97 27.47 12.08 46.81
C LEU A 97 27.11 12.80 48.10
N VAL A 98 25.83 13.13 48.32
CA VAL A 98 25.13 12.83 49.59
C VAL A 98 23.60 12.97 49.44
N GLN A 99 22.88 12.37 50.38
CA GLN A 99 21.45 12.00 50.38
C GLN A 99 20.47 13.09 50.89
N PRO A 100 19.12 12.85 50.86
CA PRO A 100 18.09 13.90 50.94
C PRO A 100 17.33 13.98 52.29
N ALA A 101 16.43 14.97 52.44
CA ALA A 101 15.47 15.05 53.56
C ALA A 101 14.13 15.77 53.25
N ASN A 102 13.04 15.00 53.19
CA ASN A 102 11.74 15.17 53.85
C ASN A 102 11.00 16.54 54.01
N SER A 103 9.78 16.57 53.43
CA SER A 103 8.47 16.66 54.13
C SER A 103 7.76 18.02 54.40
N TYR A 104 6.53 17.87 54.93
CA TYR A 104 5.42 18.82 55.21
C TYR A 104 4.61 19.29 53.97
N ILE A 105 3.27 19.27 53.86
CA ILE A 105 2.05 18.83 54.60
C ILE A 105 1.01 19.98 54.65
N THR A 106 -0.06 19.78 53.87
CA THR A 106 -1.45 20.26 53.94
C THR A 106 -1.82 21.70 54.36
N ARG A 107 -2.75 22.31 53.60
CA ARG A 107 -4.12 22.58 54.09
C ARG A 107 -5.16 22.94 53.00
N THR A 108 -6.33 22.29 53.12
CA THR A 108 -7.73 22.80 52.98
C THR A 108 -7.98 24.07 52.15
N GLU A 109 -8.76 24.07 51.06
CA GLU A 109 -10.21 23.75 50.89
C GLU A 109 -11.17 24.95 51.03
N ALA A 110 -12.26 24.89 50.23
CA ALA A 110 -13.52 25.63 50.32
C ALA A 110 -13.54 27.17 50.12
N LEU A 111 -14.12 27.59 48.99
CA LEU A 111 -15.19 28.60 48.94
C LEU A 111 -16.00 28.43 47.65
N ALA A 112 -17.32 28.67 47.70
CA ALA A 112 -18.24 28.39 46.58
C ALA A 112 -19.40 29.39 46.51
N ALA A 113 -19.97 29.52 45.29
CA ALA A 113 -21.33 29.96 44.95
C ALA A 113 -21.86 31.33 45.45
N SER A 114 -21.91 32.32 44.53
CA SER A 114 -22.93 33.39 44.42
C SER A 114 -22.73 34.09 43.05
N MET A 115 -23.69 34.63 42.29
CA MET A 115 -25.15 34.83 42.44
C MET A 115 -25.90 34.43 41.12
N ILE A 116 -27.20 34.75 40.98
CA ILE A 116 -28.16 34.23 39.97
C ILE A 116 -29.11 35.36 39.49
N GLN A 117 -29.72 35.22 38.28
CA GLN A 117 -30.90 35.95 37.72
C GLN A 117 -30.70 37.43 37.25
N ALA A 118 -31.46 37.98 36.28
CA ALA A 118 -32.54 37.49 35.36
C ALA A 118 -32.74 38.40 34.11
N GLU A 119 -33.80 38.13 33.33
CA GLU A 119 -34.54 38.97 32.33
C GLU A 119 -34.05 38.99 30.84
N THR A 120 -34.90 38.98 29.79
CA THR A 120 -36.13 38.19 29.42
C THR A 120 -36.53 38.40 27.93
N GLU A 121 -37.60 37.75 27.44
CA GLU A 121 -38.35 37.96 26.14
C GLU A 121 -37.66 37.42 24.84
N GLU A 122 -38.33 36.83 23.82
CA GLU A 122 -39.75 36.42 23.58
C GLU A 122 -39.85 35.24 22.54
N ASP A 123 -41.04 34.68 22.26
CA ASP A 123 -41.31 33.35 21.60
C ASP A 123 -41.70 33.35 20.08
N GLU A 124 -41.68 32.16 19.39
CA GLU A 124 -42.75 31.61 18.48
C GLU A 124 -42.41 30.21 17.80
N GLU A 125 -43.43 29.35 17.55
CA GLU A 125 -43.40 28.04 16.80
C GLU A 125 -44.73 27.79 16.02
N PRO A 126 -44.76 27.19 14.79
CA PRO A 126 -45.22 25.77 14.57
C PRO A 126 -44.61 25.09 13.27
N SER A 127 -45.11 24.09 12.50
CA SER A 127 -46.23 23.08 12.47
C SER A 127 -45.87 21.79 11.64
N TYR A 128 -45.62 20.60 12.23
CA TYR A 128 -45.08 19.40 11.53
C TYR A 128 -46.12 18.74 10.61
N ASN A 129 -45.66 18.04 9.56
CA ASN A 129 -46.41 16.98 8.89
C ASN A 129 -45.55 15.75 8.53
N GLU A 130 -46.21 14.68 8.06
CA GLU A 130 -45.68 13.31 7.96
C GLU A 130 -44.63 13.09 6.84
N ILE A 131 -43.79 12.05 7.02
CA ILE A 131 -42.76 11.61 6.08
C ILE A 131 -43.37 11.25 4.72
N SER A 132 -42.80 11.80 3.67
CA SER A 132 -43.28 11.74 2.29
C SER A 132 -42.86 10.46 1.55
N ALA A 133 -43.54 10.16 0.44
CA ALA A 133 -43.15 9.08 -0.46
C ALA A 133 -41.76 9.32 -1.11
N ALA A 134 -41.32 10.58 -1.23
CA ALA A 134 -40.00 10.91 -1.73
C ALA A 134 -38.88 10.49 -0.77
N GLU A 135 -39.08 10.63 0.55
CA GLU A 135 -38.13 10.13 1.56
C GLU A 135 -38.03 8.59 1.58
N ILE A 136 -39.07 7.88 1.14
CA ILE A 136 -39.02 6.44 0.91
C ILE A 136 -38.19 6.11 -0.34
N GLU A 137 -38.16 6.98 -1.34
CA GLU A 137 -37.45 6.80 -2.61
C GLU A 137 -35.97 7.22 -2.53
N ASP A 138 -35.65 8.33 -1.84
CA ASP A 138 -34.27 8.79 -1.58
C ASP A 138 -33.51 7.82 -0.66
N ASN A 139 -34.16 7.24 0.35
CA ASN A 139 -33.53 6.17 1.14
C ASN A 139 -33.30 4.90 0.30
N GLN A 140 -34.04 4.68 -0.79
CA GLN A 140 -33.74 3.63 -1.77
C GLN A 140 -32.67 4.04 -2.79
N ALA A 141 -32.38 5.34 -2.98
CA ALA A 141 -31.23 5.82 -3.74
C ALA A 141 -29.93 5.67 -2.92
N PHE A 142 -29.94 6.07 -1.65
CA PHE A 142 -28.80 5.93 -0.74
C PHE A 142 -28.36 4.46 -0.56
N ASN A 143 -29.32 3.55 -0.42
CA ASN A 143 -29.03 2.10 -0.36
C ASN A 143 -28.61 1.46 -1.70
N ARG A 144 -28.76 2.17 -2.85
CA ARG A 144 -28.14 1.78 -4.13
C ARG A 144 -26.70 2.30 -4.24
N MET A 145 -26.43 3.49 -3.71
CA MET A 145 -25.08 4.10 -3.70
C MET A 145 -24.04 3.24 -2.94
N LEU A 146 -24.49 2.45 -1.95
CA LEU A 146 -23.66 1.49 -1.21
C LEU A 146 -23.30 0.19 -1.98
N ILE A 147 -23.79 -0.01 -3.21
CA ILE A 147 -23.72 -1.31 -3.91
C ILE A 147 -22.86 -1.29 -5.19
N GLU A 148 -22.64 -0.14 -5.84
CA GLU A 148 -22.13 -0.11 -7.24
C GLU A 148 -20.71 0.48 -7.45
N GLY A 149 -20.17 1.26 -6.50
CA GLY A 149 -18.75 1.68 -6.43
C GLY A 149 -18.35 2.90 -7.28
N LEU A 150 -17.27 3.60 -6.86
CA LEU A 150 -16.92 4.96 -7.29
C LEU A 150 -16.96 5.16 -8.81
N GLY A 151 -18.04 5.76 -9.28
CA GLY A 151 -18.17 6.26 -10.65
C GLY A 151 -17.22 7.42 -10.95
N LYS A 152 -17.18 7.86 -12.22
CA LYS A 152 -16.43 9.07 -12.64
C LYS A 152 -16.86 10.29 -11.82
N GLU A 153 -18.17 10.45 -11.65
CA GLU A 153 -18.83 11.52 -10.89
C GLU A 153 -18.52 11.44 -9.39
N GLU A 154 -18.28 10.24 -8.88
CA GLU A 154 -17.99 9.96 -7.47
C GLU A 154 -16.52 10.23 -7.12
N ILE A 155 -15.59 9.91 -8.04
CA ILE A 155 -14.22 10.44 -8.00
C ILE A 155 -14.24 11.96 -8.08
N GLU A 156 -15.04 12.53 -8.99
CA GLU A 156 -15.15 13.99 -9.15
C GLU A 156 -15.79 14.66 -7.92
N GLY A 157 -16.70 13.99 -7.21
CA GLY A 157 -17.25 14.46 -5.93
C GLY A 157 -16.24 14.42 -4.78
N ILE A 158 -15.44 13.35 -4.65
CA ILE A 158 -14.37 13.30 -3.63
C ILE A 158 -13.26 14.29 -3.95
N THR A 159 -12.88 14.45 -5.22
CA THR A 159 -11.86 15.44 -5.62
C THR A 159 -12.41 16.86 -5.74
N ALA A 160 -13.72 17.10 -5.74
CA ALA A 160 -14.27 18.45 -5.74
C ALA A 160 -13.72 19.28 -4.57
N VAL A 161 -13.49 20.56 -4.81
CA VAL A 161 -13.24 21.52 -3.73
C VAL A 161 -14.60 21.80 -3.06
N PRO A 162 -14.79 21.51 -1.76
CA PRO A 162 -16.03 21.86 -1.08
C PRO A 162 -16.11 23.39 -0.88
N GLU A 163 -17.34 23.92 -0.90
CA GLU A 163 -17.60 25.26 -0.38
C GLU A 163 -17.40 25.23 1.15
N PHE A 164 -16.46 26.02 1.67
CA PHE A 164 -16.12 26.04 3.10
C PHE A 164 -16.91 27.14 3.82
N ASP A 165 -17.76 26.78 4.79
CA ASP A 165 -18.26 27.74 5.77
C ASP A 165 -17.18 27.97 6.85
N ALA A 166 -16.78 29.22 7.03
CA ALA A 166 -15.71 29.61 7.94
C ALA A 166 -16.05 29.44 9.44
N LEU A 167 -17.33 29.23 9.80
CA LEU A 167 -17.77 29.18 11.20
C LEU A 167 -18.29 27.79 11.64
N ALA A 168 -18.79 26.95 10.74
CA ALA A 168 -19.41 25.67 11.09
C ALA A 168 -18.44 24.46 11.13
N ASP A 169 -17.57 24.31 10.12
CA ASP A 169 -16.83 23.06 9.89
C ASP A 169 -15.61 22.85 10.81
N PHE A 170 -15.21 23.86 11.59
CA PHE A 170 -13.90 23.92 12.25
C PHE A 170 -13.90 23.64 13.77
N HIS A 171 -14.88 22.87 14.27
CA HIS A 171 -14.79 22.29 15.61
C HIS A 171 -13.56 21.37 15.74
N GLN A 172 -12.70 21.65 16.74
CA GLN A 172 -11.47 20.91 17.00
C GLN A 172 -11.73 19.57 17.71
N GLU A 173 -12.32 18.61 16.99
CA GLU A 173 -12.40 17.22 17.43
C GLU A 173 -11.01 16.65 17.73
N SER A 174 -10.86 15.92 18.83
CA SER A 174 -9.63 15.21 19.13
C SER A 174 -9.49 13.96 18.23
N PRO A 175 -8.25 13.55 17.88
CA PRO A 175 -8.04 12.32 17.11
C PRO A 175 -8.63 11.06 17.77
N ALA A 176 -8.82 11.04 19.09
CA ALA A 176 -9.36 9.89 19.81
C ALA A 176 -10.90 9.78 19.69
N GLU A 177 -11.62 10.89 19.60
CA GLU A 177 -13.09 10.89 19.41
C GLU A 177 -13.46 10.34 18.04
N HIS A 178 -12.63 10.59 17.02
CA HIS A 178 -12.83 10.03 15.68
C HIS A 178 -12.78 8.48 15.67
N PHE A 179 -11.98 7.85 16.54
CA PHE A 179 -11.94 6.39 16.65
C PHE A 179 -13.15 5.81 17.40
N ASN A 180 -13.74 6.59 18.31
CA ASN A 180 -14.81 6.17 19.21
C ASN A 180 -16.22 6.34 18.64
N ARG A 181 -16.42 7.11 17.56
CA ARG A 181 -17.71 7.10 16.85
C ARG A 181 -17.87 5.78 16.08
N PRO A 182 -19.08 5.17 16.08
CA PRO A 182 -19.42 4.16 15.09
C PRO A 182 -19.41 4.79 13.67
N PRO A 183 -19.53 4.00 12.59
CA PRO A 183 -19.70 4.52 11.24
C PRO A 183 -21.02 5.31 11.12
N GLN A 184 -20.99 6.60 11.43
CA GLN A 184 -22.08 7.53 11.18
C GLN A 184 -21.89 8.21 9.82
N ASP A 185 -22.97 8.28 9.06
CA ASP A 185 -23.03 8.96 7.77
C ASP A 185 -22.60 10.43 7.86
N GLN A 186 -22.00 10.92 6.79
CA GLN A 186 -21.66 12.33 6.67
C GLN A 186 -22.92 13.16 6.38
N ARG A 187 -23.54 13.70 7.43
CA ARG A 187 -24.54 14.78 7.32
C ARG A 187 -24.26 15.94 8.29
N LEU A 188 -23.51 16.92 7.81
CA LEU A 188 -24.00 18.30 7.74
C LEU A 188 -24.64 18.38 6.33
N LEU A 189 -25.75 19.07 6.06
CA LEU A 189 -26.12 20.44 6.44
C LEU A 189 -27.50 20.54 7.13
N GLN A 190 -28.01 21.77 7.26
CA GLN A 190 -28.89 22.19 8.37
C GLN A 190 -30.41 22.09 8.14
N ASP A 191 -31.07 21.97 9.29
CA ASP A 191 -32.46 22.25 9.66
C ASP A 191 -33.00 23.64 9.20
N GLN A 192 -34.29 23.70 8.84
CA GLN A 192 -35.22 24.70 9.42
C GLN A 192 -36.73 24.42 9.14
N SER A 193 -37.57 24.88 10.08
CA SER A 193 -39.06 24.86 10.16
C SER A 193 -39.72 23.52 10.61
N SER A 194 -40.50 23.56 11.71
CA SER A 194 -40.89 22.37 12.51
C SER A 194 -42.38 22.25 12.96
N PRO A 195 -42.84 22.21 14.25
CA PRO A 195 -43.76 21.17 14.78
C PRO A 195 -45.17 21.66 15.27
N PRO A 196 -46.26 20.84 15.48
CA PRO A 196 -46.52 19.38 15.38
C PRO A 196 -47.64 18.99 14.34
N SER A 197 -48.07 17.72 14.09
CA SER A 197 -49.07 16.96 14.91
C SER A 197 -49.02 15.40 14.90
N SER A 198 -48.76 14.80 16.07
CA SER A 198 -49.27 13.51 16.63
C SER A 198 -49.34 12.21 15.78
N SER A 199 -48.85 11.04 16.22
CA SER A 199 -48.98 10.51 17.59
C SER A 199 -48.02 9.35 17.93
N LEU A 200 -47.66 9.23 19.22
CA LEU A 200 -46.80 8.17 19.76
C LEU A 200 -47.57 6.88 20.09
N LYS A 201 -47.21 5.74 19.48
CA LYS A 201 -47.46 4.39 20.05
C LYS A 201 -46.30 3.42 19.84
N SER A 202 -45.66 3.09 20.97
CA SER A 202 -44.82 1.93 21.27
C SER A 202 -44.94 0.69 20.34
N ALA A 203 -43.79 0.21 19.85
CA ALA A 203 -43.60 -1.15 19.34
C ALA A 203 -42.27 -1.72 19.87
N LEU A 204 -42.17 -3.04 20.00
CA LEU A 204 -40.99 -3.70 20.58
C LEU A 204 -39.83 -3.80 19.57
N ILE A 205 -38.60 -3.70 20.06
CA ILE A 205 -37.39 -4.00 19.28
C ILE A 205 -37.32 -5.51 19.04
N GLN A 206 -37.85 -5.95 17.89
CA GLN A 206 -37.43 -7.22 17.29
C GLN A 206 -36.19 -6.94 16.45
N SER A 207 -35.05 -7.49 16.84
CA SER A 207 -33.81 -7.42 16.06
C SER A 207 -33.98 -8.24 14.78
N SER A 208 -34.20 -7.56 13.65
CA SER A 208 -34.14 -8.17 12.32
C SER A 208 -32.78 -8.83 12.09
N PRO A 209 -32.69 -9.95 11.35
CA PRO A 209 -31.41 -10.46 10.88
C PRO A 209 -30.67 -9.41 10.05
N PRO A 210 -29.32 -9.34 10.12
CA PRO A 210 -28.55 -8.49 9.21
C PRO A 210 -28.81 -8.91 7.75
N SER A 211 -28.87 -7.93 6.84
CA SER A 211 -29.11 -8.22 5.41
C SER A 211 -27.92 -8.97 4.79
N PRO A 212 -28.12 -9.84 3.78
CA PRO A 212 -27.06 -10.73 3.24
C PRO A 212 -25.97 -10.04 2.40
N GLN A 213 -25.64 -8.77 2.64
CA GLN A 213 -24.87 -7.92 1.72
C GLN A 213 -23.78 -7.04 2.34
N SER A 214 -23.63 -7.02 3.67
CA SER A 214 -22.54 -6.29 4.33
C SER A 214 -21.21 -7.05 4.24
N ASP A 215 -20.12 -6.36 3.90
CA ASP A 215 -18.77 -6.92 3.95
C ASP A 215 -18.31 -7.24 5.38
N TYR A 216 -17.24 -8.03 5.49
CA TYR A 216 -16.77 -8.53 6.79
C TYR A 216 -16.14 -7.44 7.65
N GLU A 217 -15.62 -6.35 7.07
CA GLU A 217 -15.09 -5.22 7.84
C GLU A 217 -16.23 -4.39 8.43
N THR A 218 -17.32 -4.20 7.69
CA THR A 218 -18.58 -3.61 8.17
C THR A 218 -19.24 -4.48 9.24
N LEU A 219 -19.22 -5.80 9.11
CA LEU A 219 -19.70 -6.72 10.17
C LEU A 219 -18.87 -6.55 11.46
N ILE A 220 -17.53 -6.60 11.36
CA ILE A 220 -16.61 -6.40 12.50
C ILE A 220 -16.84 -5.04 13.16
N ALA A 221 -16.90 -3.96 12.38
CA ALA A 221 -17.07 -2.60 12.89
C ALA A 221 -18.40 -2.38 13.64
N ASN A 222 -19.42 -3.17 13.34
CA ASN A 222 -20.72 -3.17 14.02
C ASN A 222 -20.85 -4.28 15.10
N SER A 223 -19.75 -4.98 15.44
CA SER A 223 -19.72 -6.13 16.36
C SER A 223 -20.67 -7.28 15.99
N ILE A 224 -20.99 -7.43 14.70
CA ILE A 224 -21.84 -8.51 14.18
C ILE A 224 -20.94 -9.73 13.90
N PRO A 225 -21.29 -10.95 14.37
CA PRO A 225 -20.50 -12.15 14.10
C PRO A 225 -20.38 -12.44 12.60
N LEU A 226 -19.16 -12.80 12.16
CA LEU A 226 -18.92 -13.21 10.78
C LEU A 226 -19.60 -14.56 10.46
N PRO A 227 -19.99 -14.80 9.18
CA PRO A 227 -20.48 -16.09 8.72
C PRO A 227 -19.53 -17.24 9.09
N LYS A 228 -20.11 -18.36 9.51
CA LYS A 228 -19.36 -19.55 9.92
C LYS A 228 -18.74 -20.22 8.70
N TYR A 229 -17.45 -20.59 8.81
CA TYR A 229 -16.74 -21.26 7.73
C TYR A 229 -15.90 -22.44 8.25
N ASP A 230 -15.64 -23.41 7.39
CA ASP A 230 -14.87 -24.62 7.69
C ASP A 230 -13.65 -24.78 6.77
N LEU A 231 -12.88 -25.85 6.98
CA LEU A 231 -11.68 -26.16 6.20
C LEU A 231 -11.99 -26.37 4.69
N PRO A 232 -13.00 -27.15 4.27
CA PRO A 232 -13.46 -27.19 2.88
C PRO A 232 -13.77 -25.83 2.26
N SER A 233 -14.58 -24.99 2.93
CA SER A 233 -14.96 -23.65 2.44
C SER A 233 -13.75 -22.70 2.33
N LEU A 234 -12.77 -22.88 3.22
CA LEU A 234 -11.51 -22.16 3.19
C LEU A 234 -10.57 -22.64 2.06
N LEU A 235 -10.54 -23.94 1.74
CA LEU A 235 -9.77 -24.47 0.60
C LEU A 235 -10.28 -23.92 -0.73
N GLN A 236 -11.59 -23.68 -0.88
CA GLN A 236 -12.15 -23.06 -2.09
C GLN A 236 -11.52 -21.69 -2.39
N GLN A 237 -11.14 -20.91 -1.36
CA GLN A 237 -10.55 -19.58 -1.53
C GLN A 237 -9.24 -19.61 -2.36
N ILE A 238 -8.52 -20.74 -2.39
CA ILE A 238 -7.32 -20.96 -3.22
C ILE A 238 -7.55 -20.58 -4.69
N GLN A 239 -8.77 -20.79 -5.22
CA GLN A 239 -9.05 -20.54 -6.65
C GLN A 239 -8.95 -19.06 -7.03
N HIS A 240 -9.20 -18.13 -6.09
CA HIS A 240 -9.23 -16.69 -6.37
C HIS A 240 -7.82 -16.07 -6.40
N TYR A 241 -6.83 -16.68 -5.75
CA TYR A 241 -5.46 -16.16 -5.65
C TYR A 241 -4.52 -16.72 -6.73
N SER A 242 -3.46 -15.95 -7.05
CA SER A 242 -2.41 -16.32 -8.01
C SER A 242 -1.06 -16.63 -7.35
N ASN A 243 -0.73 -15.92 -6.27
CA ASN A 243 0.37 -16.13 -5.34
C ASN A 243 -0.02 -15.56 -3.95
N THR A 244 0.91 -15.57 -2.98
CA THR A 244 0.80 -14.91 -1.66
C THR A 244 -0.45 -15.19 -0.82
N PHE A 245 -1.10 -16.34 -1.04
CA PHE A 245 -2.17 -16.87 -0.19
C PHE A 245 -1.77 -18.22 0.40
N THR A 246 -2.20 -18.49 1.63
CA THR A 246 -1.87 -19.73 2.34
C THR A 246 -2.95 -20.07 3.36
N ILE A 247 -3.14 -21.36 3.62
CA ILE A 247 -3.97 -21.87 4.71
C ILE A 247 -3.06 -22.08 5.92
N LEU A 248 -3.27 -21.30 6.98
CA LEU A 248 -2.57 -21.43 8.24
C LEU A 248 -3.41 -22.29 9.19
N ILE A 249 -2.90 -23.46 9.58
CA ILE A 249 -3.59 -24.43 10.45
C ILE A 249 -2.83 -24.58 11.76
N TYR A 250 -3.53 -24.54 12.89
CA TYR A 250 -3.00 -24.97 14.18
C TYR A 250 -3.40 -26.43 14.45
N ASP A 251 -2.42 -27.26 14.78
CA ASP A 251 -2.62 -28.65 15.19
C ASP A 251 -2.46 -28.76 16.73
N PRO A 252 -3.52 -29.09 17.48
CA PRO A 252 -3.44 -29.18 18.94
C PRO A 252 -2.66 -30.41 19.42
N GLN A 253 -2.33 -31.37 18.56
CA GLN A 253 -1.61 -32.59 18.95
C GLN A 253 -0.11 -32.37 19.15
N ASP A 254 0.49 -31.43 18.42
CA ASP A 254 1.91 -31.06 18.53
C ASP A 254 2.12 -29.57 18.86
N GLU A 255 1.07 -28.90 19.34
CA GLU A 255 1.00 -27.46 19.61
C GLU A 255 1.46 -26.55 18.46
N THR A 256 1.44 -27.00 17.20
CA THR A 256 2.17 -26.31 16.12
C THR A 256 1.27 -25.72 15.03
N PHE A 257 1.63 -24.51 14.58
CA PHE A 257 1.08 -23.90 13.38
C PHE A 257 1.82 -24.37 12.11
N TYR A 258 1.05 -24.71 11.09
CA TYR A 258 1.49 -25.14 9.76
C TYR A 258 0.91 -24.20 8.71
N ALA A 259 1.75 -23.49 7.95
CA ALA A 259 1.32 -22.71 6.79
C ALA A 259 1.43 -23.55 5.51
N LEU A 260 0.31 -23.73 4.82
CA LEU A 260 0.17 -24.58 3.64
C LEU A 260 -0.10 -23.73 2.39
N TYR A 261 0.72 -23.88 1.36
CA TYR A 261 0.66 -23.11 0.12
C TYR A 261 0.30 -24.04 -1.05
N SER A 262 -0.52 -23.57 -1.98
CA SER A 262 -1.00 -24.43 -3.07
C SER A 262 0.01 -24.52 -4.22
N LYS A 263 0.19 -25.72 -4.77
CA LYS A 263 0.88 -25.95 -6.06
C LYS A 263 0.17 -25.27 -7.23
N LYS A 264 -1.09 -24.85 -7.07
CA LYS A 264 -1.86 -24.03 -8.02
C LYS A 264 -1.39 -22.57 -8.09
N HIS A 265 -0.55 -22.14 -7.14
CA HIS A 265 -0.01 -20.79 -7.04
C HIS A 265 1.48 -20.76 -7.42
N HIS A 266 1.91 -19.71 -8.12
CA HIS A 266 3.33 -19.52 -8.42
C HIS A 266 4.06 -18.93 -7.20
N TRP A 267 5.36 -19.21 -7.05
CA TRP A 267 6.16 -18.60 -5.98
C TRP A 267 6.71 -17.25 -6.46
N ALA A 268 6.26 -16.16 -5.85
CA ALA A 268 6.68 -14.79 -6.16
C ALA A 268 7.58 -14.22 -5.07
N SER A 269 8.39 -13.20 -5.39
CA SER A 269 9.19 -12.47 -4.38
C SER A 269 8.33 -11.81 -3.29
N ALA A 270 7.09 -11.45 -3.61
CA ALA A 270 6.09 -10.97 -2.66
C ALA A 270 5.79 -11.96 -1.51
N ASN A 271 6.08 -13.26 -1.67
CA ASN A 271 5.95 -14.24 -0.58
C ASN A 271 6.86 -13.90 0.62
N GLU A 272 7.91 -13.08 0.49
CA GLU A 272 8.66 -12.59 1.66
C GLU A 272 7.86 -11.61 2.54
N LYS A 273 6.76 -11.00 2.05
CA LYS A 273 5.77 -10.30 2.91
C LYS A 273 4.87 -11.32 3.61
N LEU A 274 4.35 -12.33 2.90
CA LEU A 274 3.55 -13.42 3.48
C LEU A 274 4.31 -14.18 4.60
N MET A 275 5.57 -14.54 4.38
CA MET A 275 6.40 -15.24 5.37
C MET A 275 6.59 -14.44 6.67
N LYS A 276 6.59 -13.10 6.59
CA LYS A 276 6.62 -12.22 7.78
C LYS A 276 5.26 -12.16 8.47
N ALA A 277 4.17 -11.97 7.71
CA ALA A 277 2.82 -11.98 8.23
C ALA A 277 2.53 -13.27 9.01
N LEU A 278 2.92 -14.43 8.48
CA LEU A 278 2.80 -15.73 9.15
C LEU A 278 3.55 -15.83 10.48
N LYS A 279 4.77 -15.31 10.57
CA LYS A 279 5.52 -15.26 11.85
C LYS A 279 4.83 -14.36 12.87
N SER A 280 4.38 -13.19 12.41
CA SER A 280 3.72 -12.17 13.23
C SER A 280 2.39 -12.72 13.79
N ILE A 281 1.56 -13.32 12.94
CA ILE A 281 0.20 -13.72 13.29
C ILE A 281 0.18 -14.98 14.19
N THR A 282 1.08 -15.95 13.97
CA THR A 282 1.19 -17.13 14.84
C THR A 282 1.62 -16.77 16.27
N TYR A 283 2.47 -15.74 16.41
CA TYR A 283 2.79 -15.16 17.71
C TYR A 283 1.59 -14.43 18.34
N LEU A 284 0.95 -13.52 17.60
CA LEU A 284 -0.20 -12.75 18.08
C LEU A 284 -1.38 -13.63 18.50
N ILE A 285 -1.70 -14.69 17.74
CA ILE A 285 -2.77 -15.65 18.10
C ILE A 285 -2.46 -16.32 19.44
N ARG A 286 -1.24 -16.86 19.64
CA ARG A 286 -0.89 -17.52 20.90
C ARG A 286 -0.82 -16.54 22.07
N LYS A 287 -0.39 -15.30 21.84
CA LYS A 287 -0.25 -14.27 22.88
C LYS A 287 -1.60 -13.72 23.35
N GLN A 288 -2.52 -13.40 22.43
CA GLN A 288 -3.80 -12.75 22.73
C GLN A 288 -4.98 -13.72 22.84
N PHE A 289 -4.94 -14.84 22.10
CA PHE A 289 -6.04 -15.80 22.03
C PHE A 289 -5.63 -17.23 22.42
N PRO A 290 -4.85 -17.47 23.50
CA PRO A 290 -4.43 -18.83 23.89
C PRO A 290 -5.60 -19.78 24.13
N GLY A 291 -6.77 -19.26 24.54
CA GLY A 291 -8.00 -20.04 24.70
C GLY A 291 -8.56 -20.64 23.40
N LYS A 292 -8.16 -20.13 22.23
CA LYS A 292 -8.51 -20.66 20.90
C LYS A 292 -7.62 -21.82 20.46
N LEU A 293 -6.47 -22.02 21.09
CA LEU A 293 -5.51 -23.06 20.76
C LEU A 293 -5.76 -24.37 21.54
N LYS A 294 -7.04 -24.70 21.75
CA LYS A 294 -7.50 -25.94 22.41
C LYS A 294 -7.96 -27.02 21.44
N GLU A 295 -8.41 -26.61 20.25
CA GLU A 295 -8.84 -27.48 19.16
C GLU A 295 -8.05 -27.13 17.89
N GLU A 296 -8.35 -27.79 16.77
CA GLU A 296 -7.88 -27.36 15.45
C GLU A 296 -8.40 -25.94 15.13
N LEU A 297 -7.59 -25.16 14.41
CA LEU A 297 -7.97 -23.85 13.87
C LEU A 297 -7.41 -23.71 12.45
N ALA A 298 -8.21 -23.30 11.46
CA ALA A 298 -7.74 -23.00 10.12
C ALA A 298 -8.11 -21.58 9.65
N LEU A 299 -7.13 -20.86 9.09
CA LEU A 299 -7.20 -19.45 8.75
C LEU A 299 -6.74 -19.17 7.31
N GLY A 300 -7.47 -18.35 6.58
CA GLY A 300 -7.02 -17.78 5.31
C GLY A 300 -6.10 -16.60 5.55
N ILE A 301 -4.83 -16.73 5.15
CA ILE A 301 -3.84 -15.64 5.25
C ILE A 301 -3.38 -15.27 3.85
N SER A 302 -3.41 -13.98 3.52
CA SER A 302 -2.72 -13.44 2.34
C SER A 302 -1.93 -12.18 2.68
N SER A 303 -1.04 -11.74 1.79
CA SER A 303 -0.22 -10.54 2.02
C SER A 303 0.40 -10.00 0.74
N GLY A 304 0.64 -8.70 0.65
CA GLY A 304 1.40 -8.14 -0.45
C GLY A 304 1.47 -6.62 -0.37
N ASP A 305 2.01 -6.01 -1.41
CA ASP A 305 1.73 -4.59 -1.69
C ASP A 305 0.34 -4.42 -2.34
N TYR A 306 -0.24 -5.49 -2.87
CA TYR A 306 -1.52 -5.55 -3.59
C TYR A 306 -2.16 -6.94 -3.35
N PRO A 307 -3.51 -7.09 -3.36
CA PRO A 307 -4.13 -8.40 -3.22
C PRO A 307 -3.84 -9.24 -4.47
N ALA A 308 -3.01 -10.28 -4.35
CA ALA A 308 -2.54 -11.06 -5.50
C ALA A 308 -3.58 -12.03 -6.10
N VAL A 309 -4.83 -11.59 -6.14
CA VAL A 309 -5.96 -12.26 -6.78
C VAL A 309 -5.75 -12.38 -8.29
N LYS A 310 -6.37 -13.39 -8.89
CA LYS A 310 -6.47 -13.51 -10.36
C LYS A 310 -7.40 -12.41 -10.86
N ILE A 311 -6.95 -11.68 -11.87
CA ILE A 311 -7.72 -10.60 -12.47
C ILE A 311 -8.72 -11.22 -13.45
N THR A 312 -9.92 -11.51 -12.94
CA THR A 312 -11.08 -12.00 -13.69
C THR A 312 -11.94 -10.83 -14.18
N GLU A 313 -12.93 -11.13 -15.03
CA GLU A 313 -13.99 -10.19 -15.43
C GLU A 313 -14.63 -9.49 -14.21
N CYS A 314 -14.94 -10.26 -13.17
CA CYS A 314 -15.48 -9.75 -11.90
C CYS A 314 -14.53 -8.77 -11.20
N VAL A 315 -13.24 -9.12 -11.07
CA VAL A 315 -12.26 -8.24 -10.41
C VAL A 315 -12.07 -6.95 -11.22
N ARG A 316 -12.06 -7.02 -12.56
CA ARG A 316 -11.96 -5.82 -13.42
C ARG A 316 -13.18 -4.91 -13.28
N LEU A 317 -14.38 -5.48 -13.11
CA LEU A 317 -15.59 -4.71 -12.82
C LEU A 317 -15.48 -3.97 -11.48
N HIS A 318 -15.39 -4.72 -10.38
CA HIS A 318 -15.54 -4.19 -9.03
C HIS A 318 -14.34 -3.36 -8.54
N SER A 319 -13.21 -3.39 -9.24
CA SER A 319 -12.07 -2.48 -9.01
C SER A 319 -12.13 -1.18 -9.83
N GLY A 320 -13.22 -0.94 -10.57
CA GLY A 320 -13.46 0.30 -11.34
C GLY A 320 -12.77 0.37 -12.71
N VAL A 321 -12.02 -0.67 -13.12
CA VAL A 321 -11.19 -0.66 -14.35
C VAL A 321 -11.87 -1.28 -15.58
N ALA A 322 -13.11 -1.77 -15.45
CA ALA A 322 -13.84 -2.41 -16.54
C ALA A 322 -14.22 -1.45 -17.67
N THR A 323 -14.06 -1.95 -18.89
CA THR A 323 -14.51 -1.32 -20.14
C THR A 323 -16.04 -1.39 -20.30
N GLY A 324 -16.59 -0.57 -21.20
CA GLY A 324 -18.03 -0.55 -21.52
C GLY A 324 -18.58 -1.81 -22.21
N HIS A 325 -17.78 -2.86 -22.38
CA HIS A 325 -18.25 -4.20 -22.78
C HIS A 325 -18.36 -5.12 -21.55
N GLU A 326 -17.30 -5.19 -20.73
CA GLU A 326 -17.25 -5.93 -19.46
C GLU A 326 -18.39 -5.51 -18.52
N ARG A 327 -18.68 -4.20 -18.41
CA ARG A 327 -19.80 -3.69 -17.58
C ARG A 327 -21.16 -4.27 -17.98
N ARG A 328 -21.47 -4.33 -19.28
CA ARG A 328 -22.74 -4.90 -19.78
C ARG A 328 -22.81 -6.40 -19.54
N LEU A 329 -21.75 -7.14 -19.87
CA LEU A 329 -21.69 -8.59 -19.69
C LEU A 329 -21.88 -9.03 -18.23
N VAL A 330 -21.50 -8.22 -17.24
CA VAL A 330 -21.71 -8.57 -15.82
C VAL A 330 -23.03 -8.01 -15.27
N GLN A 331 -23.53 -6.88 -15.76
CA GLN A 331 -24.89 -6.42 -15.46
C GLN A 331 -25.95 -7.45 -15.93
N GLU A 332 -25.69 -8.13 -17.06
CA GLU A 332 -26.47 -9.26 -17.56
C GLU A 332 -26.33 -10.54 -16.70
N LYS A 333 -25.26 -10.69 -15.91
CA LYS A 333 -24.97 -11.87 -15.05
C LYS A 333 -25.34 -11.68 -13.57
N GLY A 334 -25.52 -10.45 -13.10
CA GLY A 334 -25.87 -10.15 -11.70
C GLY A 334 -24.80 -10.46 -10.65
N MET A 335 -23.51 -10.53 -11.01
CA MET A 335 -22.44 -10.87 -10.06
C MET A 335 -22.14 -9.73 -9.08
N LYS A 336 -22.71 -9.81 -7.86
CA LYS A 336 -22.55 -8.80 -6.79
C LYS A 336 -21.12 -8.64 -6.26
N ASN A 337 -20.33 -9.71 -6.20
CA ASN A 337 -18.95 -9.71 -5.71
C ASN A 337 -18.16 -10.91 -6.29
N CYS A 338 -16.86 -11.01 -5.97
CA CYS A 338 -15.95 -11.99 -6.56
C CYS A 338 -15.59 -13.18 -5.66
N SER A 339 -16.23 -13.33 -4.49
CA SER A 339 -16.03 -14.44 -3.54
C SER A 339 -17.24 -15.37 -3.38
N GLY A 340 -18.45 -14.86 -3.60
CA GLY A 340 -19.67 -15.41 -3.01
C GLY A 340 -19.90 -14.85 -1.59
N ASP A 341 -21.15 -14.90 -1.13
CA ASP A 341 -21.60 -14.22 0.09
C ASP A 341 -21.18 -14.99 1.37
N ASP A 342 -21.22 -16.33 1.33
CA ASP A 342 -20.79 -17.24 2.42
C ASP A 342 -19.27 -17.58 2.40
N ALA A 343 -18.44 -16.72 1.81
CA ALA A 343 -17.03 -17.03 1.56
C ALA A 343 -16.15 -16.98 2.82
N ALA A 344 -15.41 -18.06 3.10
CA ALA A 344 -14.50 -18.16 4.24
C ALA A 344 -13.56 -16.95 4.39
N ALA A 345 -13.44 -16.41 5.61
CA ALA A 345 -12.72 -15.16 5.88
C ALA A 345 -11.22 -15.25 5.55
N VAL A 346 -10.68 -14.18 4.96
CA VAL A 346 -9.25 -14.05 4.62
C VAL A 346 -8.68 -12.77 5.21
N MET A 347 -7.70 -12.91 6.09
CA MET A 347 -6.88 -11.80 6.59
C MET A 347 -5.81 -11.43 5.54
N HIS A 348 -5.86 -10.21 5.00
CA HIS A 348 -4.91 -9.70 4.02
C HIS A 348 -3.94 -8.68 4.64
N PHE A 349 -2.69 -9.07 4.86
CA PHE A 349 -1.64 -8.23 5.43
C PHE A 349 -0.99 -7.35 4.35
N GLY A 350 -1.59 -6.19 4.09
CA GLY A 350 -1.19 -5.24 3.05
C GLY A 350 -2.36 -4.39 2.53
N SER A 351 -2.14 -3.71 1.40
CA SER A 351 -3.18 -2.91 0.74
C SER A 351 -4.31 -3.78 0.22
N THR A 352 -5.55 -3.51 0.62
CA THR A 352 -6.76 -4.10 0.01
C THR A 352 -7.29 -3.22 -1.12
N PHE A 353 -8.33 -3.68 -1.82
CA PHE A 353 -9.11 -2.83 -2.71
C PHE A 353 -9.82 -1.71 -1.92
N ARG A 354 -10.02 -0.54 -2.54
CA ARG A 354 -10.84 0.55 -2.00
C ARG A 354 -12.35 0.25 -2.09
N HIS A 355 -12.74 -0.66 -2.98
CA HIS A 355 -14.09 -1.20 -3.11
C HIS A 355 -14.17 -2.65 -2.68
N THR A 356 -15.36 -3.09 -2.30
CA THR A 356 -15.69 -4.45 -1.84
C THR A 356 -15.70 -5.46 -3.01
N VAL A 357 -14.53 -5.71 -3.60
CA VAL A 357 -14.35 -6.76 -4.63
C VAL A 357 -14.50 -8.16 -4.01
N PHE A 358 -14.04 -8.32 -2.77
CA PHE A 358 -14.06 -9.55 -1.99
C PHE A 358 -14.57 -9.22 -0.57
N PRO A 359 -15.88 -9.34 -0.27
CA PRO A 359 -16.43 -9.00 1.05
C PRO A 359 -15.82 -9.81 2.20
N ASN A 360 -15.24 -10.98 1.92
CA ASN A 360 -14.53 -11.80 2.91
C ASN A 360 -13.06 -11.41 3.15
N MET A 361 -12.53 -10.40 2.45
CA MET A 361 -11.14 -9.94 2.56
C MET A 361 -11.02 -8.82 3.59
N ILE A 362 -10.43 -9.14 4.74
CA ILE A 362 -10.24 -8.21 5.86
C ILE A 362 -8.83 -7.61 5.76
N SER A 363 -8.72 -6.29 5.72
CA SER A 363 -7.44 -5.57 5.68
C SER A 363 -6.71 -5.64 7.02
N MET A 364 -5.46 -6.10 6.99
CA MET A 364 -4.59 -6.22 8.16
C MET A 364 -3.29 -5.44 7.95
N PRO A 365 -2.65 -4.96 9.03
CA PRO A 365 -1.36 -4.26 8.97
C PRO A 365 -0.27 -4.89 8.10
N MET A 366 0.29 -4.09 7.17
CA MET A 366 1.42 -4.42 6.31
C MET A 366 2.61 -5.02 7.10
N PRO A 367 3.21 -6.14 6.65
CA PRO A 367 4.22 -6.88 7.41
C PRO A 367 5.62 -6.26 7.30
N GLU A 368 5.76 -5.04 7.82
CA GLU A 368 6.99 -4.24 7.80
C GLU A 368 7.56 -3.97 9.22
N PRO A 369 8.90 -3.81 9.38
CA PRO A 369 9.56 -3.78 10.69
C PRO A 369 9.17 -2.59 11.60
N HIS A 370 8.50 -1.60 11.03
CA HIS A 370 8.05 -0.38 11.69
C HIS A 370 6.51 -0.31 11.83
N HIS A 371 5.81 -1.40 11.48
CA HIS A 371 4.35 -1.49 11.40
C HIS A 371 3.80 -2.74 12.09
N LEU A 372 3.52 -3.84 11.39
CA LEU A 372 3.04 -5.09 12.02
C LEU A 372 3.97 -5.58 13.14
N LYS A 373 5.30 -5.49 12.94
CA LYS A 373 6.28 -5.86 13.98
C LYS A 373 6.22 -4.99 15.24
N CYS A 374 5.60 -3.83 15.14
CA CYS A 374 5.34 -2.96 16.28
C CYS A 374 4.04 -3.32 17.01
N TYR A 375 3.05 -3.93 16.35
CA TYR A 375 1.89 -4.51 17.02
C TYR A 375 2.27 -5.78 17.82
N GLU A 376 3.25 -6.56 17.37
CA GLU A 376 3.84 -7.65 18.18
C GLU A 376 4.56 -7.14 19.44
N GLN A 377 5.35 -6.06 19.31
CA GLN A 377 5.99 -5.41 20.46
C GLN A 377 4.95 -4.82 21.41
N TRP A 378 3.91 -4.18 20.88
CA TRP A 378 2.78 -3.66 21.66
C TRP A 378 2.08 -4.78 22.44
N ALA A 379 1.75 -5.90 21.78
CA ALA A 379 1.17 -7.09 22.39
C ALA A 379 2.02 -7.71 23.51
N THR A 380 3.29 -7.30 23.67
CA THR A 380 4.20 -7.79 24.71
C THR A 380 4.46 -6.75 25.80
N ASN A 381 4.62 -5.48 25.40
CA ASN A 381 5.23 -4.41 26.21
C ASN A 381 4.33 -3.18 26.39
N GLU A 382 3.12 -3.15 25.81
CA GLU A 382 2.12 -2.07 25.90
C GLU A 382 2.70 -0.66 25.67
N SER A 383 3.67 -0.58 24.75
CA SER A 383 4.42 0.63 24.43
C SER A 383 4.84 0.65 22.96
N VAL A 384 4.80 1.83 22.33
CA VAL A 384 5.13 2.01 20.91
C VAL A 384 6.62 1.73 20.70
N CYS A 385 6.88 0.83 19.75
CA CYS A 385 8.21 0.38 19.33
C CYS A 385 9.16 1.52 18.93
N SER A 386 10.47 1.27 19.03
CA SER A 386 11.49 2.23 18.61
C SER A 386 11.42 2.60 17.13
N GLN A 387 10.97 1.68 16.27
CA GLN A 387 10.96 1.82 14.82
C GLN A 387 9.87 2.81 14.35
N ARG A 388 8.64 2.71 14.87
CA ARG A 388 7.54 3.68 14.64
C ARG A 388 7.86 5.04 15.28
N LYS A 389 8.47 5.05 16.48
CA LYS A 389 9.05 6.25 17.12
C LYS A 389 10.27 6.86 16.39
N ARG A 390 10.84 6.21 15.36
CA ARG A 390 11.84 6.77 14.43
C ARG A 390 11.24 7.19 13.10
N LEU A 391 10.22 6.48 12.61
CA LEU A 391 9.55 6.75 11.33
C LEU A 391 9.04 8.20 11.21
N LEU A 392 8.55 8.75 12.33
CA LEU A 392 8.01 10.10 12.43
C LEU A 392 8.95 11.08 13.18
N ARG A 393 10.28 10.84 13.16
CA ARG A 393 11.26 11.82 13.63
C ARG A 393 11.71 12.73 12.49
N ILE A 394 11.93 13.99 12.84
CA ILE A 394 12.60 15.01 12.04
C ILE A 394 13.68 15.58 12.96
N GLY A 395 14.94 15.60 12.53
CA GLY A 395 16.11 16.02 13.30
C GLY A 395 16.63 15.03 14.36
N ASP A 396 17.96 15.04 14.56
CA ASP A 396 18.69 14.15 15.48
C ASP A 396 18.25 14.28 16.96
N ASN A 397 17.91 15.50 17.40
CA ASN A 397 17.65 15.80 18.82
C ASN A 397 16.32 15.23 19.36
N GLY A 398 15.42 14.79 18.47
CA GLY A 398 14.33 13.86 18.80
C GLY A 398 13.05 14.41 19.45
N LEU A 399 12.02 13.55 19.38
CA LEU A 399 10.73 13.56 20.10
C LEU A 399 9.95 14.90 20.09
N PHE A 400 8.99 15.03 19.17
CA PHE A 400 7.94 16.06 19.20
C PHE A 400 6.80 15.68 20.16
N GLN A 401 7.03 15.77 21.48
CA GLN A 401 5.94 15.91 22.47
C GLN A 401 6.44 16.27 23.87
N ASP A 402 5.65 17.07 24.58
CA ASP A 402 5.42 16.88 26.02
C ASP A 402 4.38 15.75 26.17
N PRO A 403 4.68 14.65 26.90
CA PRO A 403 3.80 13.48 26.99
C PRO A 403 2.58 13.67 27.91
N ILE A 404 2.47 14.79 28.62
CA ILE A 404 1.39 15.07 29.59
C ILE A 404 0.47 16.19 29.07
N THR A 405 1.03 17.26 28.51
CA THR A 405 0.23 18.41 28.04
C THR A 405 -0.22 18.31 26.58
N GLY A 406 0.53 17.59 25.73
CA GLY A 406 0.24 17.45 24.31
C GLY A 406 0.52 18.70 23.45
N GLU A 407 0.95 19.82 24.06
CA GLU A 407 1.36 21.02 23.33
C GLU A 407 2.75 20.86 22.70
N ASP A 408 2.91 21.36 21.47
CA ASP A 408 4.20 21.40 20.80
C ASP A 408 4.82 22.81 20.91
N LYS A 409 5.74 22.99 21.85
CA LYS A 409 6.47 24.26 22.06
C LYS A 409 7.66 24.46 21.09
N ARG A 410 7.77 23.65 20.04
CA ARG A 410 8.79 23.77 18.97
C ARG A 410 8.17 24.01 17.59
N PHE A 411 6.94 23.53 17.38
CA PHE A 411 6.07 24.04 16.34
C PHE A 411 5.30 25.25 16.87
N ASP A 412 5.78 26.46 16.59
CA ASP A 412 4.88 27.63 16.62
C ASP A 412 3.88 27.49 15.47
N TRP A 413 2.69 26.97 15.80
CA TRP A 413 1.57 26.85 14.89
C TRP A 413 0.77 28.17 14.72
N SER A 414 1.38 29.32 15.03
CA SER A 414 1.02 30.57 14.37
C SER A 414 1.20 30.46 12.85
N SER A 415 0.70 31.43 12.09
CA SER A 415 0.89 31.43 10.62
C SER A 415 2.37 31.44 10.23
N SER A 416 3.23 32.09 11.02
CA SER A 416 4.60 32.41 10.61
C SER A 416 5.43 31.19 10.21
N MET A 417 5.20 30.02 10.81
CA MET A 417 5.96 28.83 10.46
C MET A 417 5.47 28.22 9.12
N TRP A 418 4.15 28.17 8.87
CA TRP A 418 3.61 27.78 7.56
C TRP A 418 4.12 28.71 6.44
N ASP A 419 4.26 30.00 6.75
CA ASP A 419 4.78 31.01 5.83
C ASP A 419 6.29 30.85 5.52
N THR A 420 7.06 30.12 6.36
CA THR A 420 8.46 29.76 6.05
C THR A 420 8.64 28.54 5.13
N LEU A 421 7.57 27.76 4.90
CA LEU A 421 7.66 26.55 4.08
C LEU A 421 7.67 26.89 2.58
N ILE A 422 8.46 26.13 1.81
CA ILE A 422 8.65 26.30 0.37
C ILE A 422 7.31 25.99 -0.35
N PRO A 423 6.72 26.95 -1.11
CA PRO A 423 5.44 26.78 -1.80
C PRO A 423 5.59 25.95 -3.09
N GLN A 424 5.86 24.65 -2.94
CA GLN A 424 6.13 23.73 -4.05
C GLN A 424 5.68 22.31 -3.70
N VAL A 425 4.98 21.63 -4.62
CA VAL A 425 4.59 20.22 -4.48
C VAL A 425 5.82 19.32 -4.66
N VAL A 426 6.31 18.71 -3.59
CA VAL A 426 7.50 17.85 -3.61
C VAL A 426 7.14 16.36 -3.58
N TRP A 427 7.89 15.55 -4.34
CA TRP A 427 7.99 14.11 -4.15
C TRP A 427 9.35 13.58 -4.57
N ARG A 428 9.85 12.58 -3.83
CA ARG A 428 10.97 11.73 -4.21
C ARG A 428 10.58 10.28 -4.01
N GLY A 429 10.93 9.43 -4.96
CA GLY A 429 10.67 8.00 -4.86
C GLY A 429 11.30 7.18 -5.97
N THR A 430 10.81 5.95 -6.10
CA THR A 430 11.36 4.95 -7.03
C THR A 430 10.55 4.89 -8.33
N ASP A 431 11.24 4.94 -9.47
CA ASP A 431 10.69 4.57 -10.78
C ASP A 431 10.38 3.07 -10.79
N PHE A 432 9.08 2.78 -10.89
CA PHE A 432 8.48 1.49 -10.59
C PHE A 432 7.14 1.35 -11.32
N VAL A 433 6.61 0.12 -11.36
CA VAL A 433 5.29 -0.15 -11.92
C VAL A 433 4.18 0.40 -11.02
N TYR A 434 2.99 0.63 -11.59
CA TYR A 434 1.79 1.06 -10.87
C TYR A 434 0.67 0.04 -11.11
N LEU A 435 0.19 -0.59 -10.03
CA LEU A 435 -0.96 -1.54 -10.03
C LEU A 435 -1.06 -2.43 -11.28
N GLN A 436 0.06 -3.04 -11.69
CA GLN A 436 0.28 -3.56 -13.05
C GLN A 436 -0.72 -4.66 -13.48
N THR A 437 -1.33 -5.36 -12.53
CA THR A 437 -2.34 -6.39 -12.81
C THR A 437 -3.72 -5.79 -13.15
N LEU A 438 -4.05 -4.61 -12.61
CA LEU A 438 -5.26 -3.86 -12.96
C LEU A 438 -5.07 -3.05 -14.25
N TYR A 439 -3.92 -2.38 -14.35
CA TYR A 439 -3.56 -1.46 -15.43
C TYR A 439 -2.32 -1.95 -16.22
N PRO A 440 -2.40 -3.10 -16.91
CA PRO A 440 -1.28 -3.65 -17.68
C PRO A 440 -0.85 -2.74 -18.86
N GLU A 441 -1.70 -1.82 -19.29
CA GLU A 441 -1.43 -0.82 -20.33
C GLU A 441 -0.62 0.40 -19.85
N LEU A 442 -0.50 0.64 -18.54
CA LEU A 442 0.24 1.79 -18.00
C LEU A 442 1.74 1.50 -17.87
N GLY A 443 2.54 2.20 -18.68
CA GLY A 443 3.97 1.99 -18.82
C GLY A 443 4.86 3.12 -18.27
N ARG A 444 6.17 2.88 -18.34
CA ARG A 444 7.21 3.93 -18.26
C ARG A 444 7.52 4.41 -19.69
N PRO A 445 7.91 5.66 -19.91
CA PRO A 445 8.26 6.13 -21.24
C PRO A 445 9.58 5.50 -21.71
N SER A 446 9.50 4.80 -22.83
CA SER A 446 10.68 4.39 -23.63
C SER A 446 11.21 5.59 -24.41
N LEU A 447 12.51 5.87 -24.29
CA LEU A 447 13.20 6.92 -25.05
C LEU A 447 13.08 6.69 -26.56
N ASP A 448 13.31 5.47 -27.03
CA ASP A 448 13.40 5.15 -28.46
C ASP A 448 12.05 5.23 -29.19
N SER A 449 10.94 4.96 -28.49
CA SER A 449 9.60 4.94 -29.09
C SER A 449 8.76 6.18 -28.82
N HIS A 450 9.03 6.93 -27.74
CA HIS A 450 8.26 8.14 -27.40
C HIS A 450 9.04 9.43 -27.62
N ILE A 451 10.37 9.45 -27.43
CA ILE A 451 11.15 10.69 -27.47
C ILE A 451 11.94 10.82 -28.77
N ALA A 452 12.74 9.81 -29.12
CA ALA A 452 13.64 9.82 -30.27
C ALA A 452 12.98 10.17 -31.62
N PRO A 453 11.72 9.78 -31.93
CA PRO A 453 11.05 10.18 -33.17
C PRO A 453 10.77 11.70 -33.26
N HIS A 454 10.82 12.41 -32.14
CA HIS A 454 10.47 13.83 -32.02
C HIS A 454 11.70 14.74 -31.76
N LEU A 455 12.91 14.18 -31.65
CA LEU A 455 14.13 14.97 -31.44
C LEU A 455 14.77 15.39 -32.78
N PRO A 456 15.11 16.69 -32.97
CA PRO A 456 16.01 17.12 -34.03
C PRO A 456 17.45 16.70 -33.69
N ARG A 457 18.34 16.79 -34.68
CA ARG A 457 19.72 16.29 -34.53
C ARG A 457 20.62 17.15 -33.63
N GLU A 458 20.30 18.44 -33.39
CA GLU A 458 21.15 19.36 -32.62
C GLU A 458 20.36 20.41 -31.80
N SER A 459 21.08 21.09 -30.90
CA SER A 459 20.66 22.11 -29.91
C SER A 459 19.91 21.59 -28.66
N THR A 460 20.46 21.85 -27.47
CA THR A 460 19.92 21.44 -26.17
C THR A 460 18.64 22.17 -25.76
N ILE A 461 18.49 23.44 -26.15
CA ILE A 461 17.37 24.30 -25.73
C ILE A 461 16.02 23.86 -26.34
N GLY A 462 16.03 23.06 -27.41
CA GLY A 462 14.82 22.42 -27.95
C GLY A 462 14.40 21.13 -27.24
N LEU A 463 15.36 20.33 -26.76
CA LEU A 463 15.13 18.92 -26.40
C LEU A 463 14.13 18.76 -25.24
N LYS A 464 14.21 19.59 -24.21
CA LYS A 464 13.28 19.57 -23.07
C LYS A 464 11.83 19.78 -23.52
N LYS A 465 11.60 20.80 -24.35
CA LYS A 465 10.27 21.16 -24.87
C LYS A 465 9.69 20.10 -25.82
N GLN A 466 10.55 19.47 -26.63
CA GLN A 466 10.16 18.36 -27.51
C GLN A 466 9.84 17.09 -26.72
N ALA A 467 10.66 16.74 -25.72
CA ALA A 467 10.40 15.62 -24.83
C ALA A 467 9.09 15.79 -24.04
N ILE A 468 8.80 17.01 -23.57
CA ILE A 468 7.49 17.38 -22.98
C ILE A 468 6.36 17.11 -23.98
N GLN A 469 6.40 17.71 -25.18
CA GLN A 469 5.35 17.56 -26.20
C GLN A 469 5.08 16.10 -26.59
N ALA A 470 6.14 15.29 -26.70
CA ALA A 470 6.02 13.89 -27.05
C ALA A 470 5.49 13.03 -25.89
N LEU A 471 5.81 13.38 -24.64
CA LEU A 471 5.24 12.72 -23.45
C LEU A 471 3.81 13.13 -23.15
N GLU A 472 3.41 14.39 -23.39
CA GLU A 472 2.00 14.80 -23.37
C GLU A 472 1.18 13.98 -24.37
N SER A 473 1.71 13.78 -25.58
CA SER A 473 1.09 12.94 -26.62
C SER A 473 0.93 11.46 -26.21
N ALA A 474 1.76 10.98 -25.27
CA ALA A 474 1.71 9.62 -24.73
C ALA A 474 1.05 9.52 -23.33
N LYS A 475 0.66 10.66 -22.73
CA LYS A 475 0.39 10.82 -21.29
C LYS A 475 -0.64 9.84 -20.74
N ALA A 476 -1.68 9.52 -21.51
CA ALA A 476 -2.71 8.56 -21.12
C ALA A 476 -2.11 7.21 -20.66
N GLY A 477 -1.13 6.69 -21.41
CA GLY A 477 -0.45 5.41 -21.15
C GLY A 477 0.69 5.46 -20.15
N LEU A 478 0.97 6.61 -19.52
CA LEU A 478 2.04 6.72 -18.52
C LEU A 478 1.54 6.39 -17.11
N VAL A 479 2.34 5.65 -16.33
CA VAL A 479 2.08 5.47 -14.89
C VAL A 479 2.05 6.82 -14.15
N PRO A 480 1.24 7.00 -13.09
CA PRO A 480 1.06 8.29 -12.42
C PRO A 480 2.36 8.97 -11.96
N ARG A 481 3.37 8.20 -11.56
CA ARG A 481 4.70 8.75 -11.18
C ARG A 481 5.39 9.50 -12.33
N TRP A 482 5.25 9.02 -13.57
CA TRP A 482 5.78 9.70 -14.76
C TRP A 482 4.90 10.88 -15.19
N LYS A 483 3.58 10.83 -14.95
CA LYS A 483 2.69 12.01 -15.09
C LYS A 483 3.09 13.14 -14.13
N GLY A 484 3.50 12.82 -12.91
CA GLY A 484 4.03 13.80 -11.94
C GLY A 484 5.39 14.39 -12.33
N VAL A 485 6.29 13.60 -12.91
CA VAL A 485 7.53 14.12 -13.51
C VAL A 485 7.24 15.06 -14.68
N LEU A 486 6.23 14.75 -15.51
CA LEU A 486 5.84 15.58 -16.64
C LEU A 486 5.27 16.95 -16.18
N HIS A 487 4.39 16.96 -15.17
CA HIS A 487 3.97 18.19 -14.46
C HIS A 487 5.17 19.04 -13.98
N THR A 488 6.27 18.40 -13.55
CA THR A 488 7.50 19.11 -13.12
C THR A 488 8.29 19.66 -14.31
N ALA A 489 8.31 18.95 -15.43
CA ALA A 489 8.93 19.42 -16.67
C ALA A 489 8.19 20.66 -17.24
N ASP A 490 6.85 20.63 -17.20
CA ASP A 490 6.00 21.79 -17.55
C ASP A 490 6.22 22.97 -16.60
N ALA A 491 6.29 22.71 -15.28
CA ALA A 491 6.53 23.74 -14.28
C ALA A 491 7.88 24.45 -14.46
N GLU A 492 8.96 23.68 -14.71
CA GLU A 492 10.29 24.23 -14.99
C GLU A 492 10.35 24.96 -16.33
N LEU A 493 9.65 24.48 -17.36
CA LEU A 493 9.58 25.14 -18.66
C LEU A 493 8.83 26.48 -18.56
N ALA A 494 7.66 26.51 -17.89
CA ALA A 494 6.87 27.73 -17.73
C ALA A 494 7.64 28.83 -16.99
N VAL A 495 8.37 28.49 -15.93
CA VAL A 495 9.26 29.43 -15.22
C VAL A 495 10.41 29.91 -16.13
N SER A 496 10.99 29.00 -16.93
CA SER A 496 12.06 29.36 -17.87
C SER A 496 11.57 30.33 -18.96
N GLU A 497 10.39 30.09 -19.54
CA GLU A 497 9.80 30.97 -20.55
C GLU A 497 9.37 32.33 -19.97
N LEU A 498 8.89 32.36 -18.72
CA LEU A 498 8.59 33.61 -18.00
C LEU A 498 9.85 34.47 -17.78
N ILE A 499 10.95 33.84 -17.38
CA ILE A 499 12.25 34.50 -17.17
C ILE A 499 12.79 35.05 -18.50
N GLU A 500 12.68 34.30 -19.59
CA GLU A 500 13.10 34.76 -20.93
C GLU A 500 12.24 35.91 -21.46
N GLN A 501 10.93 35.93 -21.16
CA GLN A 501 10.01 36.99 -21.61
C GLN A 501 10.17 38.30 -20.83
N GLN A 502 10.49 38.24 -19.53
CA GLN A 502 10.51 39.43 -18.66
C GLN A 502 11.92 39.92 -18.30
N GLY A 503 12.91 39.05 -18.25
CA GLY A 503 14.29 39.39 -17.85
C GLY A 503 15.06 40.09 -18.96
N ARG A 504 15.18 41.42 -18.87
CA ARG A 504 15.81 42.28 -19.91
C ARG A 504 17.33 42.14 -19.97
N THR A 505 17.96 41.75 -18.86
CA THR A 505 19.41 41.54 -18.74
C THR A 505 19.71 40.21 -18.04
N GLU A 506 20.89 39.65 -18.31
CA GLU A 506 21.34 38.39 -17.69
C GLU A 506 21.37 38.47 -16.15
N GLY A 507 21.69 39.64 -15.60
CA GLY A 507 21.65 39.89 -14.15
C GLY A 507 20.23 39.90 -13.57
N GLU A 508 19.22 40.32 -14.34
CA GLU A 508 17.82 40.19 -13.95
C GLU A 508 17.34 38.76 -14.08
N LYS A 509 17.61 38.09 -15.21
CA LYS A 509 17.25 36.69 -15.45
C LYS A 509 17.76 35.77 -14.33
N ARG A 510 19.01 35.96 -13.89
CA ARG A 510 19.57 35.24 -12.75
C ARG A 510 18.80 35.52 -11.45
N ARG A 511 18.56 36.78 -11.09
CA ARG A 511 17.77 37.13 -9.89
C ARG A 511 16.36 36.54 -9.93
N MET A 512 15.71 36.56 -11.09
CA MET A 512 14.40 35.93 -11.28
C MET A 512 14.48 34.41 -11.10
N LYS A 513 15.48 33.74 -11.67
CA LYS A 513 15.72 32.30 -11.48
C LYS A 513 15.97 31.91 -10.02
N ASP A 514 16.63 32.77 -9.27
CA ASP A 514 16.88 32.61 -7.84
C ASP A 514 15.63 32.93 -6.97
N SER A 515 14.56 33.51 -7.54
CA SER A 515 13.35 33.97 -6.83
C SER A 515 12.04 33.28 -7.23
N ILE A 516 11.92 32.78 -8.46
CA ILE A 516 10.70 32.18 -9.01
C ILE A 516 10.84 30.67 -9.00
N LEU A 517 10.03 30.00 -8.16
CA LEU A 517 10.01 28.55 -8.06
C LEU A 517 9.00 27.92 -9.04
N PRO A 518 9.31 26.76 -9.65
CA PRO A 518 8.29 25.95 -10.30
C PRO A 518 7.31 25.40 -9.25
N TRP A 519 6.02 25.34 -9.57
CA TRP A 519 4.97 24.97 -8.61
C TRP A 519 5.07 23.51 -8.10
N CYS A 520 5.73 22.62 -8.84
CA CYS A 520 6.03 21.26 -8.39
C CYS A 520 7.45 20.81 -8.71
N ASN A 521 7.88 19.76 -8.02
CA ASN A 521 9.21 19.19 -8.01
C ASN A 521 9.11 17.70 -7.64
N ILE A 522 8.53 16.93 -8.55
CA ILE A 522 8.28 15.49 -8.45
C ILE A 522 9.34 14.79 -9.30
N LYS A 523 10.30 14.13 -8.67
CA LYS A 523 11.45 13.51 -9.37
C LYS A 523 11.75 12.12 -8.81
N PHE A 524 12.25 11.22 -9.65
CA PHE A 524 12.74 9.93 -9.18
C PHE A 524 14.12 10.10 -8.56
N SER A 525 14.28 9.71 -7.30
CA SER A 525 15.61 9.58 -6.67
C SER A 525 16.24 8.22 -6.92
N HIS A 526 15.40 7.22 -7.23
CA HIS A 526 15.81 5.84 -7.49
C HIS A 526 15.02 5.22 -8.63
N PHE A 527 15.53 4.13 -9.20
CA PHE A 527 14.80 3.25 -10.11
C PHE A 527 15.06 1.78 -9.74
N VAL A 528 14.17 0.88 -10.16
CA VAL A 528 14.46 -0.56 -10.13
C VAL A 528 14.90 -1.02 -11.51
N SER A 529 16.13 -1.52 -11.58
CA SER A 529 16.75 -2.10 -12.78
C SER A 529 16.13 -3.44 -13.18
N ALA A 530 16.40 -3.91 -14.40
CA ALA A 530 15.94 -5.21 -14.89
C ALA A 530 16.42 -6.42 -14.06
N LYS A 531 17.41 -6.24 -13.17
CA LYS A 531 17.89 -7.26 -12.22
C LYS A 531 17.19 -7.22 -10.86
N GLY A 532 16.15 -6.37 -10.70
CA GLY A 532 15.47 -6.14 -9.43
C GLY A 532 16.25 -5.29 -8.43
N ILE A 533 17.44 -4.81 -8.79
CA ILE A 533 18.29 -3.97 -7.92
C ILE A 533 17.77 -2.53 -7.98
N LYS A 534 17.51 -1.94 -6.80
CA LYS A 534 17.19 -0.51 -6.64
C LYS A 534 18.48 0.31 -6.66
N SER A 535 18.59 1.25 -7.59
CA SER A 535 19.74 2.13 -7.79
C SER A 535 19.32 3.59 -7.78
N ALA A 536 20.22 4.52 -7.47
CA ALA A 536 19.98 5.96 -7.63
C ALA A 536 19.82 6.33 -9.12
N THR A 537 18.98 7.31 -9.44
CA THR A 537 18.78 7.81 -10.82
C THR A 537 19.89 8.76 -11.26
N LYS A 538 20.21 9.75 -10.42
CA LYS A 538 21.16 10.82 -10.71
C LYS A 538 22.54 10.24 -11.08
N GLY A 539 23.00 10.48 -12.30
CA GLY A 539 24.24 9.94 -12.86
C GLY A 539 24.22 8.46 -13.29
N SER A 540 23.08 7.76 -13.28
CA SER A 540 22.98 6.38 -13.78
C SER A 540 22.99 6.35 -15.32
N GLN A 541 23.44 5.25 -15.94
CA GLN A 541 23.44 5.17 -17.41
C GLN A 541 22.01 5.14 -17.96
N GLU A 542 21.07 4.57 -17.20
CA GLU A 542 19.64 4.50 -17.51
C GLU A 542 18.96 5.88 -17.50
N TYR A 543 19.44 6.84 -16.71
CA TYR A 543 18.85 8.18 -16.62
C TYR A 543 19.65 9.29 -17.32
N LYS A 544 20.91 9.02 -17.67
CA LYS A 544 21.84 9.90 -18.39
C LYS A 544 21.27 10.61 -19.62
N MET A 545 20.32 10.00 -20.34
CA MET A 545 19.69 10.64 -21.49
C MET A 545 18.62 11.67 -21.08
N TRP A 546 17.85 11.44 -20.02
CA TRP A 546 16.95 12.45 -19.46
C TRP A 546 17.76 13.65 -18.94
N GLU A 547 18.87 13.39 -18.22
CA GLU A 547 19.80 14.42 -17.75
C GLU A 547 20.39 15.26 -18.90
N ARG A 548 20.78 14.62 -20.01
CA ARG A 548 21.29 15.29 -21.22
C ARG A 548 20.25 16.16 -21.95
N MET A 549 18.96 15.90 -21.76
CA MET A 549 17.86 16.69 -22.34
C MET A 549 17.36 17.79 -21.38
N ASP A 550 18.00 17.98 -20.23
CA ASP A 550 17.49 18.78 -19.10
C ASP A 550 16.07 18.34 -18.64
N PHE A 551 15.69 17.09 -18.88
CA PHE A 551 14.37 16.58 -18.53
C PHE A 551 14.35 16.06 -17.07
N PRO A 552 13.49 16.59 -16.18
CA PRO A 552 13.62 16.45 -14.72
C PRO A 552 13.23 15.08 -14.12
N ALA A 553 13.38 13.99 -14.86
CA ALA A 553 13.08 12.64 -14.37
C ALA A 553 14.01 12.20 -13.23
N ALA A 554 15.30 12.55 -13.30
CA ALA A 554 16.27 12.29 -12.23
C ALA A 554 16.26 13.42 -11.18
N GLY A 555 16.33 13.04 -9.90
CA GLY A 555 16.52 13.94 -8.78
C GLY A 555 17.44 13.32 -7.73
N GLU A 556 17.93 14.16 -6.81
CA GLU A 556 18.58 13.72 -5.57
C GLU A 556 17.60 12.99 -4.64
N SER A 557 18.13 12.14 -3.77
CA SER A 557 17.37 11.66 -2.61
C SER A 557 17.30 12.77 -1.58
N LEU A 558 16.09 13.08 -1.10
CA LEU A 558 15.89 14.03 -0.01
C LEU A 558 15.65 13.27 1.30
N GLY A 559 16.28 13.72 2.38
CA GLY A 559 16.00 13.27 3.75
C GLY A 559 14.66 13.80 4.27
N ILE A 560 14.18 13.23 5.38
CA ILE A 560 12.90 13.67 5.98
C ILE A 560 12.96 15.15 6.44
N ASP A 561 14.12 15.58 6.95
CA ASP A 561 14.41 16.97 7.34
C ASP A 561 14.48 17.95 6.15
N GLU A 562 14.73 17.45 4.94
CA GLU A 562 14.70 18.25 3.71
C GLU A 562 13.29 18.32 3.13
N LEU A 563 12.57 17.19 3.13
CA LEU A 563 11.16 17.13 2.76
C LEU A 563 10.29 18.00 3.69
N ALA A 564 10.61 18.06 5.00
CA ALA A 564 9.91 18.88 5.99
C ALA A 564 9.90 20.40 5.70
N LYS A 565 10.67 20.87 4.73
CA LYS A 565 10.77 22.30 4.35
C LYS A 565 9.70 22.73 3.34
N TYR A 566 8.90 21.81 2.80
CA TYR A 566 7.94 22.10 1.72
C TYR A 566 6.49 22.21 2.22
N LYS A 567 5.68 23.12 1.67
CA LYS A 567 4.25 23.27 1.98
C LYS A 567 3.39 22.10 1.52
N TYR A 568 3.77 21.43 0.43
CA TYR A 568 2.90 20.46 -0.25
C TYR A 568 3.64 19.15 -0.53
N HIS A 569 3.11 18.04 -0.02
CA HIS A 569 3.68 16.71 -0.18
C HIS A 569 2.71 15.84 -0.96
N ILE A 570 3.04 15.42 -2.18
CA ILE A 570 2.23 14.42 -2.88
C ILE A 570 2.69 13.01 -2.53
N ASP A 571 1.77 12.07 -2.27
CA ASP A 571 2.11 10.66 -2.09
C ASP A 571 1.75 9.85 -3.34
N LEU A 572 2.69 9.68 -4.28
CA LEU A 572 2.39 9.00 -5.55
C LEU A 572 2.40 7.47 -5.44
N GLY A 573 1.27 6.86 -5.74
CA GLY A 573 1.06 5.41 -5.71
C GLY A 573 2.01 4.64 -6.63
N GLY A 574 2.24 3.36 -6.30
CA GLY A 574 3.11 2.43 -7.04
C GLY A 574 2.45 1.07 -7.24
N GLY A 575 3.23 -0.01 -7.14
CA GLY A 575 2.75 -1.38 -7.40
C GLY A 575 1.59 -1.83 -6.50
N GLY A 576 1.38 -1.16 -5.37
CA GLY A 576 0.32 -1.41 -4.39
C GLY A 576 -0.66 -0.26 -4.16
N GLY A 577 -0.63 0.78 -5.01
CA GLY A 577 -1.22 2.08 -4.68
C GLY A 577 -0.30 2.89 -3.75
N THR A 578 -0.87 3.75 -2.91
CA THR A 578 -0.19 4.43 -1.79
C THR A 578 0.11 3.45 -0.66
N THR A 579 1.27 3.58 0.00
CA THR A 579 1.69 2.65 1.07
C THR A 579 1.69 3.32 2.44
N TRP A 580 1.31 2.58 3.47
CA TRP A 580 1.23 3.03 4.87
C TRP A 580 2.42 3.89 5.29
N SER A 581 3.63 3.39 5.02
CA SER A 581 4.91 4.04 5.31
C SER A 581 5.14 5.33 4.52
N GLY A 582 4.75 5.37 3.25
CA GLY A 582 4.84 6.57 2.41
C GLY A 582 3.83 7.65 2.81
N THR A 583 2.60 7.24 3.17
CA THR A 583 1.50 8.13 3.54
C THR A 583 1.70 8.70 4.94
N ILE A 584 1.94 7.85 5.96
CA ILE A 584 2.03 8.30 7.37
C ILE A 584 3.21 9.25 7.61
N GLN A 585 4.32 9.08 6.87
CA GLN A 585 5.45 10.02 6.94
C GLN A 585 5.05 11.40 6.44
N LYS A 586 4.47 11.50 5.23
CA LYS A 586 4.05 12.79 4.66
C LYS A 586 2.90 13.43 5.44
N LEU A 587 2.02 12.62 6.03
CA LEU A 587 0.96 13.08 6.92
C LEU A 587 1.51 13.67 8.23
N ALA A 588 2.67 13.18 8.73
CA ALA A 588 3.32 13.68 9.94
C ALA A 588 4.24 14.90 9.70
N LEU A 589 4.64 15.16 8.45
CA LEU A 589 5.36 16.37 8.05
C LEU A 589 4.49 17.63 8.26
N PRO A 590 5.08 18.84 8.25
CA PRO A 590 4.33 20.08 8.49
C PRO A 590 3.62 20.63 7.24
N GLY A 591 4.00 20.16 6.06
CA GLY A 591 3.29 20.45 4.82
C GLY A 591 2.00 19.65 4.70
N LEU A 592 1.07 20.17 3.89
CA LEU A 592 -0.18 19.55 3.52
C LEU A 592 0.05 18.31 2.63
N LEU A 593 -0.55 17.18 3.02
CA LEU A 593 -0.60 15.97 2.20
C LEU A 593 -1.59 16.15 1.04
N PHE A 594 -1.07 16.03 -0.19
CA PHE A 594 -1.84 15.76 -1.39
C PHE A 594 -1.86 14.23 -1.62
N HIS A 595 -2.99 13.58 -1.37
CA HIS A 595 -3.09 12.12 -1.41
C HIS A 595 -3.57 11.64 -2.77
N HIS A 596 -2.73 10.88 -3.48
CA HIS A 596 -3.10 10.20 -4.73
C HIS A 596 -4.10 9.09 -4.40
N VAL A 597 -5.38 9.29 -4.72
CA VAL A 597 -6.44 8.34 -4.39
C VAL A 597 -6.36 7.16 -5.35
N THR A 598 -5.80 6.03 -4.88
CA THR A 598 -5.64 4.81 -5.70
C THR A 598 -6.81 3.82 -5.51
N PRO A 599 -7.09 2.93 -6.48
CA PRO A 599 -8.08 1.84 -6.35
C PRO A 599 -7.79 0.83 -5.24
N THR A 600 -6.59 0.87 -4.65
CA THR A 600 -6.21 0.15 -3.43
C THR A 600 -5.89 1.11 -2.29
N GLN A 601 -5.93 0.59 -1.07
CA GLN A 601 -5.63 1.31 0.16
C GLN A 601 -5.06 0.37 1.24
N ASP A 602 -4.05 0.83 1.98
CA ASP A 602 -3.74 0.28 3.30
C ASP A 602 -4.85 0.64 4.32
N TYR A 603 -5.04 -0.20 5.34
CA TYR A 603 -6.07 -0.05 6.38
C TYR A 603 -6.22 1.35 7.01
N ILE A 604 -5.14 2.15 7.18
CA ILE A 604 -5.22 3.50 7.78
C ILE A 604 -6.08 4.50 7.00
N HIS A 605 -6.27 4.30 5.69
CA HIS A 605 -6.96 5.29 4.86
C HIS A 605 -8.43 5.44 5.28
N LYS A 606 -9.01 4.42 5.94
CA LYS A 606 -10.35 4.46 6.57
C LYS A 606 -10.48 5.50 7.69
N TYR A 607 -9.35 5.85 8.31
CA TYR A 607 -9.25 6.87 9.37
C TYR A 607 -8.79 8.24 8.83
N MET A 608 -8.55 8.35 7.51
CA MET A 608 -8.16 9.58 6.85
C MET A 608 -9.37 10.17 6.11
N LYS A 609 -9.86 11.32 6.56
CA LYS A 609 -10.96 12.03 5.89
C LYS A 609 -10.40 13.02 4.84
N PRO A 610 -10.85 12.98 3.57
CA PRO A 610 -10.51 14.00 2.59
C PRO A 610 -10.98 15.37 3.07
N TRP A 611 -10.26 16.42 2.67
CA TRP A 611 -10.48 17.82 3.07
C TRP A 611 -10.43 18.13 4.57
N LYS A 612 -10.30 17.11 5.44
CA LYS A 612 -10.04 17.27 6.88
C LYS A 612 -8.61 16.88 7.28
N HIS A 613 -8.03 15.83 6.71
CA HIS A 613 -6.66 15.36 7.04
C HIS A 613 -5.67 15.44 5.86
N TYR A 614 -6.18 15.59 4.63
CA TYR A 614 -5.40 15.67 3.39
C TYR A 614 -6.26 16.27 2.26
N VAL A 615 -5.65 16.74 1.18
CA VAL A 615 -6.36 17.08 -0.07
C VAL A 615 -6.31 15.87 -1.02
N PRO A 616 -7.46 15.34 -1.48
CA PRO A 616 -7.49 14.25 -2.47
C PRO A 616 -7.01 14.72 -3.84
N VAL A 617 -6.31 13.83 -4.55
CA VAL A 617 -5.84 14.01 -5.94
C VAL A 617 -6.21 12.78 -6.76
N ALA A 618 -6.71 12.99 -7.98
CA ALA A 618 -7.24 11.95 -8.86
C ALA A 618 -6.19 10.87 -9.24
N PRO A 619 -6.62 9.63 -9.57
CA PRO A 619 -5.71 8.53 -9.95
C PRO A 619 -4.80 8.82 -11.15
N ASP A 620 -5.16 9.80 -11.99
CA ASP A 620 -4.46 10.22 -13.20
C ASP A 620 -3.66 11.54 -13.04
N LEU A 621 -3.74 12.19 -11.86
CA LEU A 621 -3.16 13.51 -11.56
C LEU A 621 -3.69 14.68 -12.42
N ARG A 622 -4.90 14.58 -12.99
CA ARG A 622 -5.47 15.66 -13.83
C ARG A 622 -5.76 16.96 -13.07
N ASP A 623 -6.11 16.83 -11.81
CA ASP A 623 -6.51 17.89 -10.88
C ASP A 623 -5.36 18.48 -10.05
N LEU A 624 -4.16 17.87 -10.10
CA LEU A 624 -3.05 18.22 -9.21
C LEU A 624 -2.65 19.71 -9.22
N LYS A 625 -2.69 20.36 -10.39
CA LYS A 625 -2.40 21.80 -10.50
C LYS A 625 -3.49 22.66 -9.87
N GLU A 626 -4.76 22.30 -10.08
CA GLU A 626 -5.91 22.94 -9.45
C GLU A 626 -5.85 22.83 -7.92
N LYS A 627 -5.43 21.68 -7.38
CA LYS A 627 -5.27 21.48 -5.93
C LYS A 627 -4.13 22.30 -5.33
N PHE A 628 -3.06 22.52 -6.09
CA PHE A 628 -2.00 23.47 -5.72
C PHE A 628 -2.51 24.92 -5.73
N ASP A 629 -3.20 25.33 -6.80
CA ASP A 629 -3.73 26.70 -6.94
C ASP A 629 -4.79 27.02 -5.88
N TRP A 630 -5.64 26.04 -5.53
CA TRP A 630 -6.53 26.13 -4.38
C TRP A 630 -5.75 26.35 -3.08
N ALA A 631 -4.72 25.56 -2.81
CA ALA A 631 -4.00 25.62 -1.53
C ALA A 631 -3.20 26.93 -1.35
N GLU A 632 -2.62 27.48 -2.41
CA GLU A 632 -1.95 28.79 -2.38
C GLU A 632 -2.94 29.97 -2.29
N SER A 633 -4.17 29.83 -2.81
CA SER A 633 -5.23 30.84 -2.63
C SER A 633 -5.98 30.72 -1.29
N HIS A 634 -5.92 29.55 -0.64
CA HIS A 634 -6.57 29.25 0.64
C HIS A 634 -5.56 28.80 1.72
N PRO A 635 -4.50 29.58 2.01
CA PRO A 635 -3.38 29.14 2.86
C PRO A 635 -3.81 28.82 4.31
N ASN A 636 -4.86 29.47 4.82
CA ASN A 636 -5.41 29.22 6.16
C ASN A 636 -6.11 27.85 6.23
N GLN A 637 -6.96 27.51 5.25
CA GLN A 637 -7.54 26.17 5.14
C GLN A 637 -6.45 25.11 4.92
N ALA A 638 -5.51 25.36 4.00
CA ALA A 638 -4.42 24.44 3.69
C ALA A 638 -3.55 24.10 4.92
N SER A 639 -3.14 25.12 5.68
CA SER A 639 -2.42 24.98 6.96
C SER A 639 -3.24 24.23 8.01
N THR A 640 -4.55 24.47 8.07
CA THR A 640 -5.45 23.80 9.03
C THR A 640 -5.61 22.31 8.73
N ILE A 641 -5.75 21.94 7.45
CA ILE A 641 -5.79 20.52 7.02
C ILE A 641 -4.45 19.84 7.28
N ALA A 642 -3.33 20.51 6.98
CA ALA A 642 -1.99 20.01 7.31
C ALA A 642 -1.88 19.71 8.82
N ARG A 643 -2.20 20.69 9.68
CA ARG A 643 -2.22 20.55 11.15
C ARG A 643 -3.09 19.41 11.64
N ALA A 644 -4.25 19.18 11.03
CA ALA A 644 -5.13 18.07 11.39
C ALA A 644 -4.51 16.72 10.99
N GLY A 645 -3.94 16.60 9.79
CA GLY A 645 -3.16 15.45 9.35
C GLY A 645 -1.98 15.14 10.28
N SER A 646 -1.13 16.13 10.57
CA SER A 646 0.05 15.94 11.42
C SER A 646 -0.32 15.63 12.88
N ARG A 647 -1.49 16.07 13.37
CA ARG A 647 -2.01 15.66 14.69
C ARG A 647 -2.45 14.19 14.67
N LEU A 648 -3.12 13.73 13.62
CA LEU A 648 -3.57 12.34 13.47
C LEU A 648 -2.39 11.36 13.36
N ALA A 649 -1.38 11.66 12.52
CA ALA A 649 -0.21 10.81 12.37
C ALA A 649 0.64 10.71 13.67
N ARG A 650 0.76 11.82 14.42
CA ARG A 650 1.35 11.83 15.76
C ARG A 650 0.52 11.00 16.74
N PHE A 651 -0.81 11.14 16.74
CA PHE A 651 -1.70 10.38 17.62
C PHE A 651 -1.52 8.87 17.45
N TRP A 652 -1.51 8.37 16.20
CA TRP A 652 -1.25 6.97 15.88
C TRP A 652 0.12 6.44 16.33
N SER A 653 1.05 7.30 16.74
CA SER A 653 2.37 6.89 17.25
C SER A 653 2.60 7.28 18.72
N SER A 654 1.56 7.79 19.38
CA SER A 654 1.44 7.82 20.84
C SER A 654 0.99 6.44 21.35
N ASP A 655 1.28 6.13 22.61
CA ASP A 655 0.88 4.86 23.21
C ASP A 655 -0.66 4.72 23.29
N LYS A 656 -1.41 5.82 23.48
CA LYS A 656 -2.89 5.83 23.43
C LYS A 656 -3.44 5.48 22.04
N GLY A 657 -2.90 6.08 20.98
CA GLY A 657 -3.36 5.79 19.61
C GLY A 657 -2.95 4.39 19.15
N MET A 658 -1.78 3.92 19.56
CA MET A 658 -1.34 2.55 19.31
C MET A 658 -2.22 1.52 20.02
N ALA A 659 -2.68 1.80 21.24
CA ALA A 659 -3.66 0.96 21.94
C ALA A 659 -4.98 0.83 21.15
N GLN A 660 -5.55 1.96 20.71
CA GLN A 660 -6.80 1.96 19.92
C GLN A 660 -6.64 1.22 18.59
N MET A 661 -5.53 1.44 17.86
CA MET A 661 -5.26 0.73 16.61
C MET A 661 -4.96 -0.76 16.83
N PHE A 662 -4.35 -1.15 17.95
CA PHE A 662 -4.17 -2.56 18.27
C PHE A 662 -5.51 -3.26 18.55
N ALA A 663 -6.40 -2.62 19.30
CA ALA A 663 -7.75 -3.15 19.51
C ALA A 663 -8.51 -3.29 18.18
N LYS A 664 -8.58 -2.21 17.40
CA LYS A 664 -9.46 -2.12 16.21
C LYS A 664 -8.90 -2.77 14.94
N ASP A 665 -7.57 -2.73 14.73
CA ASP A 665 -6.92 -3.19 13.49
C ASP A 665 -6.15 -4.52 13.65
N ILE A 666 -6.11 -5.09 14.86
CA ILE A 666 -5.51 -6.40 15.15
C ILE A 666 -6.47 -7.27 15.97
N GLU A 667 -6.89 -6.82 17.16
CA GLU A 667 -7.58 -7.67 18.13
C GLU A 667 -9.02 -8.01 17.72
N GLU A 668 -9.85 -7.03 17.37
CA GLU A 668 -11.23 -7.19 16.92
C GLU A 668 -11.33 -8.03 15.63
N PRO A 669 -10.55 -7.75 14.55
CA PRO A 669 -10.61 -8.55 13.33
C PRO A 669 -10.10 -9.98 13.54
N MET A 670 -9.01 -10.17 14.29
CA MET A 670 -8.53 -11.52 14.61
C MET A 670 -9.56 -12.29 15.44
N ARG A 671 -10.14 -11.67 16.47
CA ARG A 671 -11.19 -12.29 17.31
C ARG A 671 -12.34 -12.77 16.44
N ALA A 672 -12.88 -11.91 15.57
CA ALA A 672 -14.02 -12.23 14.72
C ALA A 672 -13.75 -13.44 13.79
N VAL A 673 -12.56 -13.53 13.19
CA VAL A 673 -12.17 -14.67 12.33
C VAL A 673 -11.90 -15.93 13.15
N LEU A 674 -11.26 -15.81 14.33
CA LEU A 674 -11.05 -16.91 15.28
C LEU A 674 -12.37 -17.41 15.91
N ASP A 675 -13.42 -16.59 15.92
CA ASP A 675 -14.77 -16.92 16.36
C ASP A 675 -15.64 -17.53 15.26
N SER A 676 -15.34 -17.30 13.98
CA SER A 676 -16.16 -17.80 12.87
C SER A 676 -15.73 -19.17 12.31
N TYR A 677 -14.49 -19.60 12.52
CA TYR A 677 -14.03 -20.93 12.10
C TYR A 677 -14.73 -22.10 12.84
N VAL A 678 -15.03 -23.18 12.13
CA VAL A 678 -15.58 -24.44 12.63
C VAL A 678 -14.57 -25.60 12.44
N PRO A 679 -14.03 -26.20 13.52
CA PRO A 679 -13.07 -27.32 13.45
C PRO A 679 -13.60 -28.58 12.78
N VAL A 680 -12.73 -29.38 12.15
CA VAL A 680 -13.09 -30.64 11.46
C VAL A 680 -13.77 -31.66 12.38
N SER A 681 -13.51 -31.59 13.70
CA SER A 681 -14.19 -32.39 14.72
C SER A 681 -15.70 -32.09 14.86
N GLN A 682 -16.14 -30.94 14.36
CA GLN A 682 -17.50 -30.41 14.49
C GLN A 682 -18.28 -30.40 13.15
N THR A 683 -17.63 -30.67 12.00
CA THR A 683 -18.26 -30.70 10.67
C THR A 683 -18.72 -32.11 10.25
N GLU A 684 -19.28 -32.25 9.04
CA GLU A 684 -19.55 -33.56 8.42
C GLU A 684 -18.29 -34.45 8.23
N HIS A 685 -17.08 -33.88 8.35
CA HIS A 685 -15.83 -34.62 8.27
C HIS A 685 -15.34 -35.16 9.64
N LYS A 686 -16.18 -35.07 10.69
CA LYS A 686 -15.91 -35.56 12.04
C LYS A 686 -15.30 -36.98 12.06
N GLY A 687 -14.20 -37.12 12.80
CA GLY A 687 -13.44 -38.38 12.88
C GLY A 687 -12.32 -38.50 11.83
N LYS A 688 -12.22 -37.57 10.88
CA LYS A 688 -11.01 -37.35 10.07
C LYS A 688 -10.10 -36.34 10.75
N SER A 689 -8.81 -36.37 10.44
CA SER A 689 -7.89 -35.26 10.73
C SER A 689 -7.92 -34.24 9.60
N TRP A 690 -7.55 -32.99 9.89
CA TRP A 690 -7.41 -31.92 8.89
C TRP A 690 -6.50 -32.34 7.72
N ARG A 691 -5.42 -33.09 8.02
CA ARG A 691 -4.50 -33.65 7.01
C ARG A 691 -5.23 -34.58 6.04
N LYS A 692 -6.14 -35.42 6.54
CA LYS A 692 -6.95 -36.33 5.71
C LYS A 692 -7.97 -35.56 4.86
N VAL A 693 -8.61 -34.53 5.42
CA VAL A 693 -9.56 -33.66 4.67
C VAL A 693 -8.84 -32.97 3.49
N ILE A 694 -7.68 -32.37 3.71
CA ILE A 694 -6.89 -31.75 2.63
C ILE A 694 -6.47 -32.79 1.58
N MET A 695 -6.03 -33.98 2.01
CA MET A 695 -5.65 -35.06 1.10
C MET A 695 -6.82 -35.64 0.29
N GLU A 696 -8.06 -35.52 0.76
CA GLU A 696 -9.27 -35.92 0.02
C GLU A 696 -9.73 -34.84 -0.97
N ILE A 697 -9.54 -33.55 -0.66
CA ILE A 697 -10.02 -32.41 -1.48
C ILE A 697 -8.95 -31.91 -2.48
N GLU A 698 -7.75 -31.61 -2.00
CA GLU A 698 -6.63 -31.08 -2.81
C GLU A 698 -5.63 -32.18 -3.21
N GLY A 699 -5.72 -33.39 -2.63
CA GLY A 699 -4.69 -34.42 -2.78
C GLY A 699 -3.33 -33.92 -2.31
N GLN A 700 -2.28 -34.22 -3.07
CA GLN A 700 -0.94 -33.64 -2.86
C GLN A 700 -0.83 -32.17 -3.34
N GLY A 701 -1.95 -31.45 -3.53
CA GLY A 701 -1.99 -30.08 -4.05
C GLY A 701 -1.46 -29.01 -3.10
N MET A 702 -1.42 -29.28 -1.79
CA MET A 702 -0.93 -28.37 -0.76
C MET A 702 0.46 -28.79 -0.26
N LEU A 703 1.35 -27.82 -0.03
CA LEU A 703 2.70 -28.03 0.49
C LEU A 703 2.96 -27.13 1.73
N PRO A 704 3.61 -27.65 2.79
CA PRO A 704 3.98 -26.82 3.93
C PRO A 704 5.14 -25.89 3.58
N ILE A 705 5.04 -24.62 3.99
CA ILE A 705 6.06 -23.57 3.75
C ILE A 705 6.63 -22.99 5.05
N LEU A 706 5.89 -23.09 6.15
CA LEU A 706 6.31 -22.69 7.49
C LEU A 706 5.76 -23.69 8.51
N LYS A 707 6.59 -24.07 9.49
CA LYS A 707 6.19 -24.72 10.74
C LYS A 707 6.53 -23.76 11.88
N CYS A 708 5.60 -23.46 12.79
CA CYS A 708 5.88 -22.52 13.88
C CYS A 708 5.16 -22.83 15.19
N ALA A 709 5.87 -22.80 16.32
CA ALA A 709 5.23 -22.94 17.63
C ALA A 709 4.47 -21.67 18.07
N GLY A 710 4.73 -20.51 17.45
CA GLY A 710 4.10 -19.23 17.78
C GLY A 710 4.53 -18.67 19.15
N LYS A 711 5.71 -19.06 19.65
CA LYS A 711 6.22 -18.65 20.97
C LYS A 711 7.16 -17.42 20.88
N THR A 712 7.88 -17.25 19.77
CA THR A 712 8.72 -16.08 19.38
C THR A 712 8.95 -16.05 17.85
N ASP A 713 9.53 -14.99 17.28
CA ASP A 713 9.99 -14.92 15.87
C ASP A 713 10.87 -16.10 15.43
N HIS A 714 11.71 -16.55 16.35
CA HIS A 714 12.67 -17.64 16.17
C HIS A 714 12.03 -19.02 16.30
N SER A 715 10.79 -19.11 16.79
CA SER A 715 10.03 -20.36 16.91
C SER A 715 9.41 -20.85 15.60
N CYS A 716 9.69 -20.18 14.49
CA CYS A 716 9.18 -20.49 13.15
C CYS A 716 10.27 -20.98 12.18
N GLU A 717 10.22 -22.25 11.83
CA GLU A 717 11.04 -22.95 10.83
C GLU A 717 10.46 -22.75 9.42
N ARG A 718 11.33 -22.41 8.45
CA ARG A 718 10.95 -22.18 7.05
C ARG A 718 11.25 -23.42 6.21
N MET A 719 10.20 -24.04 5.66
CA MET A 719 10.28 -25.33 4.95
C MET A 719 10.56 -25.18 3.45
N VAL A 720 10.83 -23.95 2.97
CA VAL A 720 11.08 -23.60 1.57
C VAL A 720 12.22 -22.59 1.42
N GLY A 721 12.98 -22.69 0.33
CA GLY A 721 14.08 -21.77 0.04
C GLY A 721 13.61 -20.33 -0.28
N LYS A 722 14.57 -19.43 -0.53
CA LYS A 722 14.27 -18.07 -1.03
C LYS A 722 13.61 -18.11 -2.42
N GLY A 723 14.00 -19.08 -3.26
CA GLY A 723 13.35 -19.35 -4.55
C GLY A 723 11.99 -20.06 -4.46
N GLY A 724 11.50 -20.34 -3.25
CA GLY A 724 10.27 -21.10 -3.01
C GLY A 724 10.55 -22.59 -2.83
N PHE A 725 9.63 -23.41 -3.35
CA PHE A 725 9.78 -24.86 -3.32
C PHE A 725 11.10 -25.27 -3.95
N TYR A 726 11.81 -26.17 -3.25
CA TYR A 726 12.96 -26.86 -3.79
C TYR A 726 12.57 -27.57 -5.10
N ASP A 727 13.49 -27.64 -6.05
CA ASP A 727 13.36 -28.45 -7.28
C ASP A 727 12.89 -29.88 -6.91
N PRO A 728 12.00 -30.55 -7.67
CA PRO A 728 11.73 -31.98 -7.50
C PRO A 728 12.98 -32.89 -7.44
N ALA A 729 14.15 -32.46 -7.91
CA ALA A 729 15.45 -33.13 -7.73
C ALA A 729 16.23 -32.70 -6.46
N GLN A 730 15.76 -31.67 -5.74
CA GLN A 730 16.21 -31.26 -4.40
C GLN A 730 15.26 -31.79 -3.31
N ILE A 731 13.94 -31.79 -3.52
CA ILE A 731 12.95 -32.41 -2.60
C ILE A 731 13.32 -33.88 -2.39
N ARG A 732 13.53 -34.64 -3.48
CA ARG A 732 14.02 -36.03 -3.41
C ARG A 732 15.40 -36.22 -2.79
N ARG A 733 16.20 -35.16 -2.66
CA ARG A 733 17.48 -35.21 -1.90
C ARG A 733 17.29 -34.95 -0.41
N LEU A 734 16.23 -34.25 -0.01
CA LEU A 734 15.84 -34.05 1.39
C LEU A 734 15.06 -35.27 1.92
N GLU A 735 14.16 -35.83 1.11
CA GLU A 735 13.45 -37.09 1.39
C GLU A 735 14.47 -38.23 1.62
N ASN A 736 15.35 -38.49 0.64
CA ASN A 736 16.40 -39.50 0.76
C ASN A 736 17.46 -39.23 1.86
N ALA A 737 17.50 -38.02 2.43
CA ALA A 737 18.37 -37.70 3.56
C ALA A 737 17.69 -38.00 4.91
N ALA A 738 16.37 -37.79 5.00
CA ALA A 738 15.58 -38.14 6.18
C ALA A 738 15.53 -39.67 6.41
N ASP A 739 15.50 -40.46 5.34
CA ASP A 739 15.59 -41.93 5.40
C ASP A 739 17.01 -42.46 5.76
N SER A 740 17.95 -41.58 6.10
CA SER A 740 19.36 -41.93 6.38
C SER A 740 19.84 -41.60 7.81
N THR A 741 18.92 -41.21 8.70
CA THR A 741 19.18 -40.86 10.12
C THR A 741 18.12 -41.43 11.06
#